data_AF-A0A497EH68-F1
#
_entry.id   AF-A0A497EH68-F1
#
_cell.length_a   1.000
_cell.length_b   1.000
_cell.length_c   1.000
_cell.angle_alpha   90.00
_cell.angle_beta   90.00
_cell.angle_gamma   90.00
#
_symmetry.space_group_name_H-M   'P 1'
#
loop_
_entity.id
_entity.type
_entity.pdbx_description
1 polymer ?
#
loop_
_entity_poly.entity_id
_entity_poly.type
_entity_poly.pdbx_seq_one_letter_code
_entity_poly.pdbx_strand_id
1 'polypeptide(L)'
;IAINKPLGISLVYPPNGVSTKPAFTLKIKTDKPATECRYASTSFSYDSGTLFKKDSPTEFHIENFPSSVWYGQQFEPTDATDYLQTTEPYKTYLLHVQCKEPDGTISDEHPFLIRHDPTPPKILIAYVSGTTPWGSEQRAVTTNAVFNIRTDDETICKYSRYTKTFDSMRSGFPGWDFGLYKTNHTLSISTAQLEDRTTYTYYVVCRNLAGLDSDPATLTFAVDKNSQGVIISATPIINGTTVTLNVETNRFANCKYIDELNTSYDFPQSNAQFFSATFDKTQEGKYQYKVSCKFTISGLTQTVPVDIVIDLTPPEIIAIQLAEKICDRTQIHPTFIAEDPDNLSAIVLYEWQITNTNYSVNGTSSQNSPLIDGLLLNVDEEYTLKARCKDAAGHYSDWSSITFTVLNSTAPECKERGPPNITIIETSVPSGKNVEILCQDENGCNGIYYGLSKTTQNCTPTLQYAGTIFLSETSVLCYSASDTVGNQVNGSKRIIVEVITIQDSDLDGIPDAEDKCPNTPSDKVTEVETNKSSPYYGCAPDEIDSDADGIPDYWELKYNLDPNDPSDAALDPDNDGYTNLEEYEKGTDPTVLNDADLDTIPDKFDKCPNTQPNEVPYVIKNPASPYYGCSKAEIPKKPIFGKIILIVLIIAAIAVTILLILKYKTQISAFFARFKKPRIPPPVYRRMAIPKPRVAPSLEKLRRELAERRKREIEKEKRRFFERFLPKKPKKEKFEQLTGLIEKGVKEGRPVKEVIKKEKLTEDEFKLLSDLIKKKFKEKTLKKKALEDLKELVE
;
A
#
# COMPACT_ATOMS: atom_id res chain seq x y z
N ILE A 1 -24.42 -18.27 48.11
CA ILE A 1 -23.35 -17.31 48.47
C ILE A 1 -23.57 -16.07 47.62
N ALA A 2 -24.18 -15.03 48.19
CA ALA A 2 -24.28 -13.75 47.51
C ALA A 2 -22.86 -13.15 47.49
N ILE A 3 -22.29 -12.97 46.30
CA ILE A 3 -21.03 -12.26 46.17
C ILE A 3 -21.35 -10.80 46.49
N ASN A 4 -20.95 -10.32 47.67
CA ASN A 4 -21.10 -8.93 48.06
C ASN A 4 -20.32 -8.08 47.05
N LYS A 5 -21.03 -7.43 46.13
CA LYS A 5 -20.43 -6.53 45.16
C LYS A 5 -19.89 -5.29 45.91
N PRO A 6 -18.62 -4.89 45.69
CA PRO A 6 -18.05 -3.69 46.32
C PRO A 6 -18.89 -2.44 45.98
N LEU A 7 -18.92 -1.49 46.91
CA LEU A 7 -19.64 -0.23 46.76
C LEU A 7 -19.14 0.53 45.52
N GLY A 8 -20.06 0.81 44.58
CA GLY A 8 -19.75 1.56 43.37
C GLY A 8 -19.81 3.06 43.64
N ILE A 9 -18.75 3.79 43.29
CA ILE A 9 -18.65 5.24 43.43
C ILE A 9 -18.54 5.86 42.03
N SER A 10 -19.29 6.94 41.77
CA SER A 10 -19.31 7.64 40.49
C SER A 10 -19.24 9.16 40.68
N LEU A 11 -18.56 9.86 39.77
CA LEU A 11 -18.51 11.32 39.74
C LEU A 11 -19.79 11.86 39.06
N VAL A 12 -20.44 12.83 39.70
CA VAL A 12 -21.69 13.46 39.22
C VAL A 12 -21.43 14.84 38.65
N TYR A 13 -20.54 15.62 39.29
CA TYR A 13 -20.23 16.98 38.86
C TYR A 13 -18.78 17.33 39.26
N PRO A 14 -17.99 18.02 38.41
CA PRO A 14 -18.35 18.52 37.09
C PRO A 14 -18.56 17.37 36.09
N PRO A 15 -19.41 17.55 35.06
CA PRO A 15 -19.64 16.53 34.05
C PRO A 15 -18.31 16.13 33.40
N ASN A 16 -18.13 14.83 33.16
CA ASN A 16 -16.88 14.25 32.62
C ASN A 16 -15.61 14.52 33.46
N GLY A 17 -15.74 15.06 34.68
CA GLY A 17 -14.60 15.43 35.52
C GLY A 17 -13.88 16.70 35.11
N VAL A 18 -14.44 17.52 34.20
CA VAL A 18 -13.77 18.73 33.70
C VAL A 18 -14.58 19.99 33.97
N SER A 19 -13.97 20.98 34.59
CA SER A 19 -14.61 22.26 34.92
C SER A 19 -13.99 23.42 34.14
N THR A 20 -14.84 24.34 33.68
CA THR A 20 -14.43 25.63 33.10
C THR A 20 -14.01 26.66 34.14
N LYS A 21 -14.32 26.41 35.42
CA LYS A 21 -13.93 27.25 36.56
C LYS A 21 -12.79 26.59 37.33
N PRO A 22 -11.79 27.34 37.81
CA PRO A 22 -10.66 26.79 38.57
C PRO A 22 -11.06 26.35 39.99
N ALA A 23 -12.11 26.93 40.55
CA ALA A 23 -12.76 26.47 41.78
C ALA A 23 -14.23 26.15 41.48
N PHE A 24 -14.67 24.96 41.89
CA PHE A 24 -16.00 24.45 41.59
C PHE A 24 -16.46 23.47 42.66
N THR A 25 -17.77 23.26 42.74
CA THR A 25 -18.31 22.19 43.57
C THR A 25 -17.97 20.84 42.93
N LEU A 26 -17.49 19.86 43.68
CA LEU A 26 -17.28 18.49 43.19
C LEU A 26 -18.31 17.58 43.84
N LYS A 27 -19.04 16.77 43.07
CA LYS A 27 -20.10 15.88 43.58
C LYS A 27 -19.85 14.44 43.16
N ILE A 28 -20.03 13.50 44.09
CA ILE A 28 -19.98 12.06 43.85
C ILE A 28 -21.29 11.39 44.29
N LYS A 29 -21.57 10.21 43.73
CA LYS A 29 -22.71 9.37 44.05
C LYS A 29 -22.29 7.92 44.23
N THR A 30 -22.85 7.29 45.25
CA THR A 30 -22.67 5.87 45.54
C THR A 30 -23.89 5.06 45.07
N ASP A 31 -23.68 3.81 44.65
CA ASP A 31 -24.77 2.92 44.21
C ASP A 31 -25.61 2.33 45.36
N LYS A 32 -25.08 2.39 46.59
CA LYS A 32 -25.78 2.08 47.85
C LYS A 32 -25.57 3.21 48.87
N PRO A 33 -26.39 3.30 49.94
CA PRO A 33 -26.18 4.28 51.00
C PRO A 33 -24.80 4.15 51.64
N ALA A 34 -24.09 5.26 51.81
CA ALA A 34 -22.85 5.34 52.57
C ALA A 34 -23.03 6.25 53.80
N THR A 35 -22.30 5.98 54.87
CA THR A 35 -22.31 6.79 56.09
C THR A 35 -21.53 8.08 55.90
N GLU A 36 -20.30 7.94 55.41
CA GLU A 36 -19.37 9.03 55.07
C GLU A 36 -18.45 8.61 53.91
N CYS A 37 -17.91 9.59 53.20
CA CYS A 37 -16.92 9.42 52.14
C CYS A 37 -15.75 10.37 52.38
N ARG A 38 -14.54 9.93 52.03
CA ARG A 38 -13.29 10.67 52.20
C ARG A 38 -12.47 10.68 50.92
N TYR A 39 -11.61 11.70 50.76
CA TYR A 39 -10.71 11.84 49.61
C TYR A 39 -9.31 12.31 49.96
N ALA A 40 -8.37 12.06 49.06
CA ALA A 40 -7.01 12.61 49.09
C ALA A 40 -6.43 12.77 47.66
N SER A 41 -5.33 13.51 47.56
CA SER A 41 -4.56 13.76 46.32
C SER A 41 -3.67 12.59 45.89
N THR A 42 -3.44 11.64 46.80
CA THR A 42 -2.65 10.43 46.60
C THR A 42 -3.38 9.27 47.26
N SER A 43 -2.97 8.05 46.98
CA SER A 43 -3.51 6.89 47.69
C SER A 43 -3.38 7.07 49.20
N PHE A 44 -4.43 6.75 49.95
CA PHE A 44 -4.54 7.08 51.36
C PHE A 44 -5.22 5.98 52.17
N SER A 45 -4.91 5.94 53.48
CA SER A 45 -5.70 5.15 54.44
C SER A 45 -6.96 5.92 54.79
N TYR A 46 -8.12 5.28 54.82
CA TYR A 46 -9.42 5.91 55.00
C TYR A 46 -9.43 7.03 56.06
N ASP A 47 -8.91 6.77 57.26
CA ASP A 47 -8.95 7.72 58.39
C ASP A 47 -8.08 8.98 58.17
N SER A 48 -7.12 8.93 57.25
CA SER A 48 -6.24 10.06 56.89
C SER A 48 -6.84 10.98 55.82
N GLY A 49 -7.96 10.60 55.20
CA GLY A 49 -8.59 11.36 54.13
C GLY A 49 -9.49 12.50 54.61
N THR A 50 -9.69 13.48 53.73
CA THR A 50 -10.56 14.64 53.96
C THR A 50 -12.02 14.26 53.71
N LEU A 51 -12.93 14.68 54.59
CA LEU A 51 -14.35 14.36 54.50
C LEU A 51 -15.07 15.10 53.36
N PHE A 52 -15.91 14.39 52.62
CA PHE A 52 -16.97 15.01 51.82
C PHE A 52 -18.12 15.49 52.71
N LYS A 53 -18.79 16.58 52.29
CA LYS A 53 -20.10 16.95 52.84
C LYS A 53 -21.17 16.00 52.31
N LYS A 54 -22.09 15.59 53.16
CA LYS A 54 -23.17 14.64 52.81
C LYS A 54 -24.44 15.40 52.42
N ASP A 55 -24.92 15.19 51.19
CA ASP A 55 -26.19 15.75 50.71
C ASP A 55 -27.36 14.80 51.01
N SER A 56 -27.15 13.51 50.76
CA SER A 56 -28.15 12.46 50.96
C SER A 56 -27.44 11.14 51.33
N PRO A 57 -28.17 10.05 51.63
CA PRO A 57 -27.54 8.77 51.90
C PRO A 57 -26.62 8.27 50.78
N THR A 58 -26.80 8.72 49.53
CA THR A 58 -26.04 8.26 48.35
C THR A 58 -25.27 9.37 47.63
N GLU A 59 -25.36 10.62 48.06
CA GLU A 59 -24.75 11.76 47.35
C GLU A 59 -23.94 12.63 48.29
N PHE A 60 -22.74 13.02 47.84
CA PHE A 60 -21.74 13.72 48.63
C PHE A 60 -21.04 14.78 47.78
N HIS A 61 -20.61 15.88 48.39
CA HIS A 61 -19.96 16.98 47.67
C HIS A 61 -18.83 17.69 48.43
N ILE A 62 -18.08 18.49 47.69
CA ILE A 62 -17.11 19.49 48.15
C ILE A 62 -17.59 20.83 47.58
N GLU A 63 -17.94 21.82 48.42
CA GLU A 63 -18.54 23.09 47.94
C GLU A 63 -17.58 23.91 47.09
N ASN A 64 -16.30 23.96 47.49
CA ASN A 64 -15.24 24.72 46.84
C ASN A 64 -13.99 23.86 46.70
N PHE A 65 -13.96 23.00 45.68
CA PHE A 65 -12.75 22.27 45.33
C PHE A 65 -11.65 23.30 45.00
N PRO A 66 -10.50 23.28 45.71
CA PRO A 66 -9.61 24.44 45.78
C PRO A 66 -8.82 24.64 44.49
N SER A 67 -8.77 25.88 43.99
CA SER A 67 -8.02 26.22 42.78
C SER A 67 -6.50 26.08 42.93
N SER A 68 -5.98 25.99 44.16
CA SER A 68 -4.56 25.77 44.45
C SER A 68 -4.04 24.43 43.95
N VAL A 69 -4.90 23.42 43.74
CA VAL A 69 -4.50 22.12 43.18
C VAL A 69 -3.97 22.23 41.75
N TRP A 70 -4.28 23.32 41.05
CA TRP A 70 -3.76 23.60 39.71
C TRP A 70 -2.41 24.32 39.75
N TYR A 71 -1.88 24.69 40.92
CA TYR A 71 -0.68 25.52 41.07
C TYR A 71 0.27 25.01 42.18
N GLY A 72 1.13 24.03 41.87
CA GLY A 72 2.34 23.63 42.67
C GLY A 72 2.91 22.28 42.20
N GLN A 73 4.22 21.98 42.06
CA GLN A 73 5.49 22.61 42.45
C GLN A 73 6.34 23.04 41.23
N GLN A 74 7.22 24.03 41.41
CA GLN A 74 8.29 24.40 40.47
C GLN A 74 9.25 23.22 40.23
N PHE A 75 9.39 22.79 38.99
CA PHE A 75 10.65 22.22 38.49
C PHE A 75 11.40 23.40 37.87
N GLU A 76 12.53 23.79 38.47
CA GLU A 76 13.48 24.67 37.80
C GLU A 76 14.18 23.88 36.68
N PRO A 77 14.25 24.41 35.44
CA PRO A 77 14.97 23.74 34.37
C PRO A 77 16.46 24.01 34.52
N THR A 78 17.20 23.01 35.00
CA THR A 78 18.66 22.93 34.84
C THR A 78 18.97 22.24 33.52
N ASP A 79 18.75 22.93 32.40
CA ASP A 79 19.59 22.90 31.20
C ASP A 79 18.87 23.49 30.00
N ALA A 80 19.55 24.43 29.35
CA ALA A 80 19.06 25.20 28.22
C ALA A 80 19.38 24.50 26.89
N THR A 81 18.91 23.27 26.67
CA THR A 81 18.90 22.62 25.35
C THR A 81 17.84 21.51 25.28
N ASP A 82 16.54 21.88 25.30
CA ASP A 82 15.49 21.02 24.76
C ASP A 82 14.28 21.86 24.32
N TYR A 83 14.43 22.55 23.19
CA TYR A 83 13.29 23.13 22.48
C TYR A 83 12.85 22.06 21.47
N LEU A 84 11.93 21.18 21.88
CA LEU A 84 10.86 20.56 21.08
C LEU A 84 10.18 19.44 21.91
N GLN A 85 8.84 19.48 21.99
CA GLN A 85 7.92 18.48 22.53
C GLN A 85 7.59 18.51 24.05
N THR A 86 6.48 19.16 24.40
CA THR A 86 5.28 18.55 25.02
C THR A 86 4.26 19.64 25.37
N THR A 87 3.21 19.78 24.56
CA THR A 87 2.02 20.56 24.89
C THR A 87 1.10 19.73 25.78
N GLU A 88 1.22 19.84 27.10
CA GLU A 88 0.14 19.42 28.02
C GLU A 88 -0.70 20.68 28.35
N PRO A 89 -1.87 20.91 27.72
CA PRO A 89 -2.59 22.18 27.88
C PRO A 89 -3.41 22.24 29.19
N TYR A 90 -3.63 21.11 29.87
CA TYR A 90 -4.55 21.02 31.00
C TYR A 90 -3.96 20.20 32.15
N LYS A 91 -3.74 20.83 33.30
CA LYS A 91 -3.29 20.12 34.51
C LYS A 91 -4.38 19.14 34.96
N THR A 92 -4.03 17.85 35.00
CA THR A 92 -4.91 16.78 35.48
C THR A 92 -4.62 16.49 36.95
N TYR A 93 -5.66 16.39 37.76
CA TYR A 93 -5.59 16.07 39.19
C TYR A 93 -6.25 14.72 39.46
N LEU A 94 -5.51 13.79 40.05
CA LEU A 94 -6.02 12.48 40.44
C LEU A 94 -6.59 12.54 41.86
N LEU A 95 -7.89 12.32 41.99
CA LEU A 95 -8.62 12.32 43.25
C LEU A 95 -8.93 10.89 43.67
N HIS A 96 -8.36 10.44 44.78
CA HIS A 96 -8.65 9.13 45.35
C HIS A 96 -9.82 9.23 46.33
N VAL A 97 -10.83 8.37 46.22
CA VAL A 97 -12.04 8.40 47.05
C VAL A 97 -12.32 7.03 47.67
N GLN A 98 -12.63 7.03 48.97
CA GLN A 98 -13.12 5.85 49.69
C GLN A 98 -14.38 6.22 50.48
N CYS A 99 -15.35 5.30 50.55
CA CYS A 99 -16.60 5.50 51.26
C CYS A 99 -16.85 4.36 52.25
N LYS A 100 -17.46 4.69 53.39
CA LYS A 100 -17.80 3.73 54.45
C LYS A 100 -19.28 3.35 54.42
N GLU A 101 -19.56 2.06 54.29
CA GLU A 101 -20.92 1.52 54.32
C GLU A 101 -21.54 1.55 55.75
N PRO A 102 -22.87 1.44 55.89
CA PRO A 102 -23.55 1.47 57.21
C PRO A 102 -23.15 0.34 58.16
N ASP A 103 -22.64 -0.78 57.64
CA ASP A 103 -22.11 -1.89 58.43
C ASP A 103 -20.65 -1.68 58.91
N GLY A 104 -20.05 -0.54 58.55
CA GLY A 104 -18.71 -0.15 58.94
C GLY A 104 -17.61 -0.59 57.97
N THR A 105 -17.95 -1.33 56.89
CA THR A 105 -16.98 -1.72 55.86
C THR A 105 -16.55 -0.52 55.01
N ILE A 106 -15.29 -0.52 54.55
CA ILE A 106 -14.71 0.56 53.73
C ILE A 106 -14.58 0.05 52.30
N SER A 107 -15.00 0.86 51.33
CA SER A 107 -14.86 0.55 49.91
C SER A 107 -13.40 0.52 49.48
N ASP A 108 -13.14 -0.18 48.38
CA ASP A 108 -11.88 0.00 47.65
C ASP A 108 -11.70 1.47 47.23
N GLU A 109 -10.44 1.88 47.08
CA GLU A 109 -10.09 3.21 46.62
C GLU A 109 -10.48 3.40 45.15
N HIS A 110 -11.29 4.43 44.88
CA HIS A 110 -11.76 4.78 43.55
C HIS A 110 -11.06 6.06 43.06
N PRO A 111 -10.22 5.99 42.02
CA PRO A 111 -9.58 7.16 41.43
C PRO A 111 -10.53 7.88 40.46
N PHE A 112 -10.60 9.21 40.55
CA PHE A 112 -11.24 10.09 39.59
C PHE A 112 -10.23 11.08 39.00
N LEU A 113 -10.21 11.20 37.68
CA LEU A 113 -9.43 12.24 37.00
C LEU A 113 -10.27 13.52 36.94
N ILE A 114 -9.74 14.59 37.52
CA ILE A 114 -10.36 15.91 37.56
C ILE A 114 -9.48 16.89 36.77
N ARG A 115 -10.06 17.67 35.86
CA ARG A 115 -9.33 18.65 35.03
C ARG A 115 -9.96 20.03 35.12
N HIS A 116 -9.13 21.04 34.89
CA HIS A 116 -9.56 22.42 34.66
C HIS A 116 -9.21 22.84 33.23
N ASP A 117 -10.25 23.18 32.46
CA ASP A 117 -10.13 23.60 31.06
C ASP A 117 -11.08 24.79 30.81
N PRO A 118 -10.53 26.03 30.72
CA PRO A 118 -11.31 27.23 30.51
C PRO A 118 -11.49 27.59 29.03
N THR A 119 -10.89 26.86 28.09
CA THR A 119 -10.79 27.26 26.69
C THR A 119 -11.77 26.50 25.81
N PRO A 120 -12.52 27.18 24.92
CA PRO A 120 -13.26 26.49 23.88
C PRO A 120 -12.30 25.80 22.89
N PRO A 121 -12.66 24.62 22.36
CA PRO A 121 -11.83 23.91 21.41
C PRO A 121 -11.77 24.64 20.06
N LYS A 122 -10.64 24.57 19.37
CA LYS A 122 -10.45 25.09 18.01
C LYS A 122 -10.44 23.97 16.99
N ILE A 123 -11.14 24.20 15.89
CA ILE A 123 -11.07 23.32 14.72
C ILE A 123 -9.84 23.72 13.90
N LEU A 124 -8.79 22.92 13.98
CA LEU A 124 -7.51 23.14 13.29
C LEU A 124 -7.61 22.79 11.80
N ILE A 125 -8.37 21.75 11.47
CA ILE A 125 -8.56 21.27 10.11
C ILE A 125 -10.03 20.90 9.91
N ALA A 126 -10.63 21.35 8.82
CA ALA A 126 -11.94 20.91 8.35
C ALA A 126 -11.98 20.87 6.82
N TYR A 127 -12.06 19.68 6.23
CA TYR A 127 -12.18 19.53 4.77
C TYR A 127 -13.01 18.29 4.39
N VAL A 128 -13.42 18.24 3.13
CA VAL A 128 -14.06 17.06 2.51
C VAL A 128 -13.02 16.34 1.66
N SER A 129 -12.82 15.04 1.86
CA SER A 129 -11.89 14.25 1.03
C SER A 129 -12.20 14.41 -0.46
N GLY A 130 -11.17 14.63 -1.28
CA GLY A 130 -11.29 14.85 -2.72
C GLY A 130 -11.56 16.30 -3.15
N THR A 131 -11.66 17.24 -2.21
CA THR A 131 -11.63 18.69 -2.48
C THR A 131 -10.30 19.26 -1.96
N THR A 132 -9.58 20.04 -2.77
CA THR A 132 -8.27 20.56 -2.39
C THR A 132 -8.38 21.53 -1.20
N PRO A 133 -7.49 21.49 -0.19
CA PRO A 133 -7.56 22.38 0.98
C PRO A 133 -7.32 23.87 0.65
N TRP A 134 -6.72 24.17 -0.50
CA TRP A 134 -6.42 25.52 -0.97
C TRP A 134 -6.66 25.60 -2.49
N GLY A 135 -7.84 26.05 -2.89
CA GLY A 135 -8.16 26.21 -4.31
C GLY A 135 -9.64 26.50 -4.53
N SER A 136 -9.93 27.48 -5.38
CA SER A 136 -11.27 27.97 -5.75
C SER A 136 -12.06 27.02 -6.66
N GLU A 137 -11.64 25.76 -6.82
CA GLU A 137 -12.32 24.79 -7.67
C GLU A 137 -13.00 23.69 -6.84
N GLN A 138 -14.33 23.81 -6.74
CA GLN A 138 -15.20 22.83 -6.09
C GLN A 138 -15.25 21.54 -6.92
N ARG A 139 -14.43 20.55 -6.56
CA ARG A 139 -14.45 19.22 -7.20
C ARG A 139 -15.71 18.44 -6.78
N ALA A 140 -16.36 17.81 -7.75
CA ALA A 140 -17.60 17.07 -7.54
C ALA A 140 -17.38 15.68 -6.95
N VAL A 141 -18.27 15.24 -6.06
CA VAL A 141 -18.25 14.01 -5.25
C VAL A 141 -19.41 13.10 -5.66
N THR A 142 -19.21 11.79 -5.85
CA THR A 142 -20.19 10.96 -6.58
C THR A 142 -20.80 9.81 -5.78
N THR A 143 -20.19 9.43 -4.66
CA THR A 143 -20.68 8.31 -3.82
C THR A 143 -20.85 8.71 -2.38
N ASN A 144 -19.76 9.03 -1.68
CA ASN A 144 -19.81 9.53 -0.31
C ASN A 144 -18.92 10.76 -0.15
N ALA A 145 -19.43 11.79 0.52
CA ALA A 145 -18.61 12.91 0.97
C ALA A 145 -18.04 12.58 2.36
N VAL A 146 -16.71 12.45 2.44
CA VAL A 146 -16.02 12.13 3.70
C VAL A 146 -15.54 13.41 4.36
N PHE A 147 -16.12 13.77 5.50
CA PHE A 147 -15.75 14.95 6.29
C PHE A 147 -14.64 14.57 7.27
N ASN A 148 -13.55 15.33 7.26
CA ASN A 148 -12.43 15.16 8.19
C ASN A 148 -12.26 16.41 9.03
N ILE A 149 -12.33 16.25 10.34
CA ILE A 149 -12.21 17.32 11.33
C ILE A 149 -11.10 16.97 12.31
N ARG A 150 -10.19 17.91 12.55
CA ARG A 150 -9.18 17.81 13.61
C ARG A 150 -9.29 19.01 14.54
N THR A 151 -9.33 18.75 15.84
CA THR A 151 -9.36 19.76 16.90
C THR A 151 -8.05 19.77 17.68
N ASP A 152 -7.77 20.88 18.36
CA ASP A 152 -6.67 20.99 19.34
C ASP A 152 -7.00 20.30 20.68
N ASP A 153 -8.26 19.96 20.91
CA ASP A 153 -8.77 19.37 22.14
C ASP A 153 -9.56 18.06 21.89
N GLU A 154 -9.79 17.26 22.92
CA GLU A 154 -10.66 16.08 22.90
C GLU A 154 -12.13 16.53 22.85
N THR A 155 -12.77 16.34 21.70
CA THR A 155 -14.13 16.86 21.44
C THR A 155 -15.10 15.77 20.99
N ILE A 156 -16.39 16.08 21.06
CA ILE A 156 -17.43 15.45 20.24
C ILE A 156 -17.92 16.48 19.22
N CYS A 157 -18.06 16.08 17.95
CA CYS A 157 -18.48 17.00 16.90
C CYS A 157 -19.89 16.69 16.39
N LYS A 158 -20.65 17.74 16.10
CA LYS A 158 -21.95 17.68 15.44
C LYS A 158 -21.92 18.45 14.12
N TYR A 159 -22.87 18.13 13.24
CA TYR A 159 -22.99 18.79 11.95
C TYR A 159 -24.45 19.07 11.56
N SER A 160 -24.64 20.11 10.74
CA SER A 160 -25.95 20.49 10.20
C SER A 160 -25.84 21.31 8.93
N ARG A 161 -26.84 21.23 8.05
CA ARG A 161 -26.98 22.12 6.89
C ARG A 161 -27.66 23.44 7.21
N TYR A 162 -28.34 23.53 8.35
CA TYR A 162 -29.33 24.58 8.62
C TYR A 162 -28.99 25.47 9.81
N THR A 163 -28.15 25.00 10.73
CA THR A 163 -27.82 25.71 11.97
C THR A 163 -26.34 25.59 12.29
N LYS A 164 -25.80 26.60 12.98
CA LYS A 164 -24.42 26.68 13.46
C LYS A 164 -24.32 26.50 14.98
N THR A 165 -25.37 26.05 15.64
CA THR A 165 -25.43 25.91 17.11
C THR A 165 -25.43 24.44 17.50
N PHE A 166 -24.46 23.99 18.31
CA PHE A 166 -24.25 22.58 18.64
C PHE A 166 -25.51 21.87 19.16
N ASP A 167 -26.26 22.49 20.08
CA ASP A 167 -27.47 21.88 20.67
C ASP A 167 -28.64 21.78 19.69
N SER A 168 -28.66 22.62 18.65
CA SER A 168 -29.67 22.56 17.59
C SER A 168 -29.32 21.58 16.47
N MET A 169 -28.08 21.07 16.43
CA MET A 169 -27.66 20.05 15.47
C MET A 169 -28.18 18.67 15.91
N ARG A 170 -28.96 18.03 15.02
CA ARG A 170 -29.57 16.71 15.25
C ARG A 170 -28.62 15.55 14.93
N SER A 171 -27.60 15.80 14.12
CA SER A 171 -26.69 14.80 13.60
C SER A 171 -25.27 15.08 14.09
N GLY A 172 -24.52 14.01 14.37
CA GLY A 172 -23.13 14.14 14.80
C GLY A 172 -22.21 13.04 14.30
N PHE A 173 -20.92 13.26 14.51
CA PHE A 173 -19.84 12.37 14.10
C PHE A 173 -19.84 11.08 14.93
N PRO A 174 -19.43 9.93 14.37
CA PRO A 174 -19.46 8.65 15.07
C PRO A 174 -18.88 8.72 16.49
N GLY A 175 -19.68 8.34 17.50
CA GLY A 175 -19.29 8.39 18.92
C GLY A 175 -19.85 9.58 19.71
N TRP A 176 -20.46 10.57 19.05
CA TRP A 176 -21.06 11.74 19.72
C TRP A 176 -22.19 11.37 20.69
N ASP A 177 -22.97 10.34 20.37
CA ASP A 177 -24.13 9.87 21.12
C ASP A 177 -23.76 9.06 22.37
N PHE A 178 -22.53 8.55 22.44
CA PHE A 178 -21.97 7.86 23.60
C PHE A 178 -20.97 8.72 24.38
N GLY A 179 -20.78 9.99 24.00
CA GLY A 179 -19.81 10.89 24.65
C GLY A 179 -18.36 10.45 24.47
N LEU A 180 -18.00 9.96 23.27
CA LEU A 180 -16.64 9.54 22.95
C LEU A 180 -15.82 10.73 22.46
N TYR A 181 -15.07 11.37 23.37
CA TYR A 181 -14.25 12.54 23.06
C TYR A 181 -12.93 12.13 22.38
N LYS A 182 -12.60 12.78 21.26
CA LYS A 182 -11.41 12.54 20.44
C LYS A 182 -10.95 13.82 19.76
N THR A 183 -9.70 13.88 19.34
CA THR A 183 -9.14 15.00 18.57
C THR A 183 -9.38 14.91 17.06
N ASN A 184 -9.62 13.71 16.54
CA ASN A 184 -9.88 13.46 15.12
C ASN A 184 -11.28 12.85 14.92
N HIS A 185 -12.04 13.41 13.99
CA HIS A 185 -13.39 12.97 13.64
C HIS A 185 -13.54 12.78 12.14
N THR A 186 -14.12 11.65 11.77
CA THR A 186 -14.41 11.30 10.36
C THR A 186 -15.86 10.89 10.21
N LEU A 187 -16.53 11.39 9.18
CA LEU A 187 -17.92 11.06 8.87
C LEU A 187 -18.09 10.89 7.35
N SER A 188 -18.84 9.88 6.95
CA SER A 188 -19.17 9.62 5.54
C SER A 188 -20.65 9.92 5.28
N ILE A 189 -20.94 10.90 4.42
CA ILE A 189 -22.29 11.26 3.98
C ILE A 189 -22.56 10.61 2.62
N SER A 190 -23.57 9.74 2.55
CA SER A 190 -23.97 9.16 1.27
C SER A 190 -24.61 10.20 0.34
N THR A 191 -24.06 10.31 -0.86
CA THR A 191 -24.58 11.18 -1.94
C THR A 191 -25.67 10.50 -2.76
N ALA A 192 -26.03 9.24 -2.46
CA ALA A 192 -27.06 8.50 -3.19
C ALA A 192 -28.42 9.22 -3.18
N GLN A 193 -28.75 9.86 -2.05
CA GLN A 193 -29.98 10.64 -1.86
C GLN A 193 -29.82 12.13 -2.17
N LEU A 194 -28.64 12.57 -2.59
CA LEU A 194 -28.36 13.95 -2.95
C LEU A 194 -28.61 14.16 -4.45
N GLU A 195 -29.05 15.36 -4.82
CA GLU A 195 -29.31 15.76 -6.19
C GLU A 195 -28.01 15.86 -6.99
N ASP A 196 -28.07 15.42 -8.24
CA ASP A 196 -26.94 15.49 -9.17
C ASP A 196 -26.70 16.93 -9.63
N ARG A 197 -25.43 17.32 -9.82
CA ARG A 197 -24.97 18.68 -10.17
C ARG A 197 -25.33 19.77 -9.15
N THR A 198 -25.55 19.40 -7.89
CA THR A 198 -25.90 20.32 -6.81
C THR A 198 -24.75 20.47 -5.80
N THR A 199 -24.52 21.71 -5.33
CA THR A 199 -23.55 22.01 -4.27
C THR A 199 -24.22 21.98 -2.89
N TYR A 200 -23.57 21.29 -1.95
CA TYR A 200 -24.02 21.11 -0.59
C TYR A 200 -23.05 21.75 0.39
N THR A 201 -23.58 22.53 1.35
CA THR A 201 -22.81 23.15 2.44
C THR A 201 -23.28 22.62 3.79
N TYR A 202 -22.33 22.30 4.66
CA TYR A 202 -22.52 21.80 6.01
C TYR A 202 -21.71 22.64 7.01
N TYR A 203 -22.28 22.86 8.19
CA TYR A 203 -21.63 23.48 9.33
C TYR A 203 -21.27 22.41 10.36
N VAL A 204 -20.09 22.51 10.94
CA VAL A 204 -19.59 21.62 11.98
C VAL A 204 -19.24 22.42 13.22
N VAL A 205 -19.68 21.95 14.39
CA VAL A 205 -19.33 22.51 15.70
C VAL A 205 -18.90 21.37 16.61
N CYS A 206 -17.83 21.57 17.37
CA CYS A 206 -17.27 20.57 18.28
C CYS A 206 -17.34 21.06 19.73
N ARG A 207 -17.67 20.16 20.66
CA ARG A 207 -17.78 20.43 22.09
C ARG A 207 -16.74 19.62 22.86
N ASN A 208 -15.96 20.27 23.73
CA ASN A 208 -14.96 19.57 24.54
C ASN A 208 -15.54 18.98 25.84
N LEU A 209 -14.68 18.32 26.62
CA LEU A 209 -15.05 17.69 27.89
C LEU A 209 -15.62 18.68 28.93
N ALA A 210 -15.18 19.94 28.90
CA ALA A 210 -15.65 21.02 29.76
C ALA A 210 -17.03 21.57 29.35
N GLY A 211 -17.56 21.14 28.20
CA GLY A 211 -18.85 21.56 27.66
C GLY A 211 -18.81 22.86 26.86
N LEU A 212 -17.62 23.34 26.45
CA LEU A 212 -17.45 24.52 25.62
C LEU A 212 -17.49 24.16 24.13
N ASP A 213 -18.14 25.02 23.34
CA ASP A 213 -18.33 24.85 21.89
C ASP A 213 -17.29 25.62 21.08
N SER A 214 -16.79 25.01 20.01
CA SER A 214 -15.92 25.65 19.03
C SER A 214 -16.66 26.69 18.19
N ASP A 215 -15.90 27.56 17.52
CA ASP A 215 -16.42 28.30 16.38
C ASP A 215 -16.85 27.33 15.25
N PRO A 216 -17.89 27.66 14.47
CA PRO A 216 -18.42 26.77 13.44
C PRO A 216 -17.51 26.74 12.19
N ALA A 217 -17.08 25.54 11.80
CA ALA A 217 -16.41 25.30 10.53
C ALA A 217 -17.42 25.06 9.39
N THR A 218 -17.05 25.40 8.16
CA THR A 218 -17.91 25.22 6.97
C THR A 218 -17.28 24.25 5.99
N LEU A 219 -18.04 23.25 5.53
CA LEU A 219 -17.65 22.25 4.55
C LEU A 219 -18.56 22.36 3.32
N THR A 220 -17.98 22.42 2.11
CA THR A 220 -18.76 22.53 0.86
C THR A 220 -18.26 21.53 -0.18
N PHE A 221 -19.18 20.84 -0.87
CA PHE A 221 -18.87 19.92 -1.96
C PHE A 221 -19.98 19.90 -3.02
N ALA A 222 -19.65 19.62 -4.28
CA ALA A 222 -20.61 19.42 -5.37
C ALA A 222 -20.89 17.92 -5.60
N VAL A 223 -22.03 17.55 -6.18
CA VAL A 223 -22.33 16.15 -6.56
C VAL A 223 -22.35 16.02 -8.09
N ASP A 224 -21.68 15.03 -8.69
CA ASP A 224 -21.70 14.77 -10.16
C ASP A 224 -21.65 13.27 -10.50
N LYS A 225 -22.81 12.64 -10.71
CA LYS A 225 -22.96 11.19 -10.84
C LYS A 225 -22.49 10.61 -12.19
N ASN A 226 -22.09 11.44 -13.16
CA ASN A 226 -21.81 11.00 -14.55
C ASN A 226 -20.34 11.15 -15.00
N SER A 227 -19.41 11.56 -14.14
CA SER A 227 -17.99 11.67 -14.49
C SER A 227 -17.30 10.30 -14.60
N GLN A 228 -16.54 10.05 -15.66
CA GLN A 228 -15.66 8.88 -15.77
C GLN A 228 -14.52 8.92 -14.73
N GLY A 229 -14.09 7.75 -14.25
CA GLY A 229 -12.93 7.62 -13.35
C GLY A 229 -11.63 7.80 -14.13
N VAL A 230 -10.75 8.68 -13.65
CA VAL A 230 -9.46 9.03 -14.25
C VAL A 230 -8.37 9.17 -13.16
N ILE A 231 -7.16 8.74 -13.47
CA ILE A 231 -5.93 9.00 -12.73
C ILE A 231 -5.54 10.45 -12.98
N ILE A 232 -5.56 11.29 -11.94
CA ILE A 232 -5.20 12.71 -12.01
C ILE A 232 -3.69 12.86 -12.13
N SER A 233 -2.95 12.11 -11.32
CA SER A 233 -1.49 12.13 -11.32
C SER A 233 -0.94 10.80 -10.82
N ALA A 234 0.23 10.43 -11.35
CA ALA A 234 1.07 9.35 -10.84
C ALA A 234 2.51 9.87 -10.87
N THR A 235 2.99 10.35 -9.72
CA THR A 235 4.24 11.12 -9.63
C THR A 235 5.22 10.41 -8.70
N PRO A 236 6.41 10.03 -9.21
CA PRO A 236 7.49 9.54 -8.36
C PRO A 236 8.23 10.71 -7.72
N ILE A 237 8.59 10.56 -6.45
CA ILE A 237 9.50 11.44 -5.72
C ILE A 237 10.75 10.61 -5.42
N ILE A 238 11.90 11.08 -5.86
CA ILE A 238 13.17 10.34 -5.83
C ILE A 238 14.11 11.03 -4.84
N ASN A 239 14.72 10.25 -3.95
CA ASN A 239 15.72 10.72 -3.00
C ASN A 239 16.85 9.70 -2.93
N GLY A 240 17.91 9.93 -3.71
CA GLY A 240 18.94 8.92 -3.98
C GLY A 240 18.30 7.67 -4.61
N THR A 241 18.47 6.53 -3.95
CA THR A 241 17.90 5.24 -4.38
C THR A 241 16.46 4.99 -3.94
N THR A 242 15.91 5.82 -3.06
CA THR A 242 14.57 5.64 -2.51
C THR A 242 13.53 6.36 -3.36
N VAL A 243 12.50 5.62 -3.78
CA VAL A 243 11.39 6.12 -4.59
C VAL A 243 10.12 6.12 -3.77
N THR A 244 9.43 7.25 -3.75
CA THR A 244 8.06 7.37 -3.23
C THR A 244 7.11 7.67 -4.37
N LEU A 245 6.31 6.68 -4.77
CA LEU A 245 5.31 6.80 -5.82
C LEU A 245 3.97 7.24 -5.24
N ASN A 246 3.52 8.44 -5.63
CA ASN A 246 2.24 9.01 -5.21
C ASN A 246 1.25 9.03 -6.37
N VAL A 247 0.05 8.51 -6.14
CA VAL A 247 -1.02 8.45 -7.14
C VAL A 247 -2.26 9.13 -6.59
N GLU A 248 -2.87 10.00 -7.39
CA GLU A 248 -4.15 10.65 -7.12
C GLU A 248 -5.16 10.29 -8.22
N THR A 249 -6.38 9.92 -7.82
CA THR A 249 -7.50 9.65 -8.72
C THR A 249 -8.67 10.59 -8.44
N ASN A 250 -9.44 10.92 -9.47
CA ASN A 250 -10.64 11.77 -9.32
C ASN A 250 -11.82 11.04 -8.65
N ARG A 251 -11.75 9.70 -8.54
CA ARG A 251 -12.80 8.80 -8.05
C ARG A 251 -12.20 7.63 -7.29
N PHE A 252 -13.03 6.97 -6.47
CA PHE A 252 -12.61 5.77 -5.76
C PHE A 252 -12.16 4.68 -6.73
N ALA A 253 -10.94 4.20 -6.51
CA ALA A 253 -10.31 3.17 -7.30
C ALA A 253 -9.60 2.16 -6.40
N ASN A 254 -9.34 0.98 -6.95
CA ASN A 254 -8.35 0.06 -6.43
C ASN A 254 -7.15 0.15 -7.37
N CYS A 255 -6.10 0.83 -6.91
CA CYS A 255 -4.88 0.99 -7.68
C CYS A 255 -3.82 -0.01 -7.25
N LYS A 256 -3.02 -0.44 -8.21
CA LYS A 256 -1.80 -1.23 -8.06
C LYS A 256 -0.69 -0.57 -8.86
N TYR A 257 0.54 -0.70 -8.39
CA TYR A 257 1.71 -0.38 -9.21
C TYR A 257 2.33 -1.68 -9.70
N ILE A 258 2.87 -1.63 -10.91
CA ILE A 258 3.45 -2.76 -11.62
C ILE A 258 4.87 -2.35 -11.92
N ASP A 259 5.83 -3.17 -11.52
CA ASP A 259 7.25 -2.93 -11.75
C ASP A 259 7.68 -3.32 -13.17
N GLU A 260 8.98 -3.18 -13.44
CA GLU A 260 9.59 -3.52 -14.72
C GLU A 260 9.53 -5.03 -15.05
N LEU A 261 9.38 -5.89 -14.04
CA LEU A 261 9.22 -7.34 -14.18
C LEU A 261 7.73 -7.74 -14.30
N ASN A 262 6.86 -6.76 -14.57
CA ASN A 262 5.42 -6.92 -14.64
C ASN A 262 4.78 -7.49 -13.35
N THR A 263 5.49 -7.41 -12.23
CA THR A 263 5.01 -7.85 -10.92
C THR A 263 4.10 -6.78 -10.34
N SER A 264 2.88 -7.19 -9.99
CA SER A 264 1.86 -6.28 -9.46
C SER A 264 1.90 -6.20 -7.94
N TYR A 265 2.02 -4.98 -7.43
CA TYR A 265 2.07 -4.67 -6.01
C TYR A 265 0.89 -3.79 -5.58
N ASP A 266 0.40 -4.05 -4.36
CA ASP A 266 -0.60 -3.22 -3.73
C ASP A 266 0.06 -2.00 -3.07
N PHE A 267 -0.65 -0.86 -3.08
CA PHE A 267 -0.20 0.32 -2.36
C PHE A 267 -0.40 0.14 -0.84
N PRO A 268 0.67 0.22 -0.02
CA PRO A 268 0.58 0.00 1.43
C PRO A 268 -0.20 1.11 2.13
N GLN A 269 -0.14 2.34 1.61
CA GLN A 269 -0.91 3.47 2.11
C GLN A 269 -1.95 3.88 1.07
N SER A 270 -3.23 3.78 1.43
CA SER A 270 -4.33 4.22 0.56
C SER A 270 -5.56 4.67 1.34
N ASN A 271 -6.26 5.68 0.81
CA ASN A 271 -7.62 6.05 1.23
C ASN A 271 -8.64 5.91 0.08
N ALA A 272 -8.34 5.05 -0.91
CA ALA A 272 -9.09 4.78 -2.13
C ALA A 272 -9.15 5.91 -3.18
N GLN A 273 -8.56 7.09 -2.93
CA GLN A 273 -8.34 8.14 -3.94
C GLN A 273 -6.87 8.58 -4.02
N PHE A 274 -6.16 8.45 -2.91
CA PHE A 274 -4.73 8.68 -2.81
C PHE A 274 -4.06 7.37 -2.47
N PHE A 275 -2.96 7.09 -3.16
CA PHE A 275 -2.16 5.88 -3.00
C PHE A 275 -0.69 6.27 -2.90
N SER A 276 0.03 5.70 -1.95
CA SER A 276 1.45 5.95 -1.76
C SER A 276 2.19 4.67 -1.44
N ALA A 277 3.31 4.47 -2.12
CA ALA A 277 4.23 3.35 -1.94
C ALA A 277 5.65 3.90 -1.91
N THR A 278 6.47 3.37 -1.00
CA THR A 278 7.89 3.69 -0.91
C THR A 278 8.68 2.40 -1.06
N PHE A 279 9.66 2.41 -1.95
CA PHE A 279 10.54 1.28 -2.25
C PHE A 279 11.92 1.78 -2.68
N ASP A 280 12.94 0.93 -2.55
CA ASP A 280 14.32 1.26 -2.90
C ASP A 280 14.74 0.56 -4.20
N LYS A 281 15.58 1.22 -4.99
CA LYS A 281 16.27 0.65 -6.15
C LYS A 281 17.76 0.50 -5.86
N THR A 282 18.33 -0.66 -6.16
CA THR A 282 19.73 -0.96 -5.81
C THR A 282 20.74 -0.53 -6.87
N GLN A 283 20.28 -0.17 -8.06
CA GLN A 283 21.12 0.23 -9.19
C GLN A 283 20.61 1.55 -9.76
N GLU A 284 21.52 2.29 -10.39
CA GLU A 284 21.16 3.42 -11.25
C GLU A 284 20.56 2.90 -12.56
N GLY A 285 19.70 3.70 -13.19
CA GLY A 285 19.05 3.36 -14.44
C GLY A 285 17.62 3.87 -14.57
N LYS A 286 17.02 3.59 -15.73
CA LYS A 286 15.63 3.92 -16.04
C LYS A 286 14.75 2.71 -15.75
N TYR A 287 13.76 2.90 -14.91
CA TYR A 287 12.79 1.90 -14.50
C TYR A 287 11.40 2.30 -14.96
N GLN A 288 10.79 1.49 -15.82
CA GLN A 288 9.43 1.72 -16.29
C GLN A 288 8.43 1.04 -15.37
N TYR A 289 7.66 1.85 -14.64
CA TYR A 289 6.56 1.39 -13.81
C TYR A 289 5.24 1.66 -14.51
N LYS A 290 4.19 0.92 -14.13
CA LYS A 290 2.83 1.21 -14.55
C LYS A 290 1.93 1.31 -13.32
N VAL A 291 1.05 2.30 -13.31
CA VAL A 291 0.01 2.42 -12.29
C VAL A 291 -1.31 2.02 -12.94
N SER A 292 -1.94 0.97 -12.42
CA SER A 292 -3.22 0.47 -12.90
C SER A 292 -4.29 0.64 -11.84
N CYS A 293 -5.33 1.41 -12.15
CA CYS A 293 -6.42 1.75 -11.25
C CYS A 293 -7.75 1.24 -11.80
N LYS A 294 -8.41 0.35 -11.06
CA LYS A 294 -9.77 -0.12 -11.35
C LYS A 294 -10.78 0.71 -10.56
N PHE A 295 -11.60 1.49 -11.26
CA PHE A 295 -12.60 2.38 -10.66
C PHE A 295 -13.81 1.58 -10.17
N THR A 296 -14.18 1.77 -8.90
CA THR A 296 -15.10 0.87 -8.18
C THR A 296 -16.53 0.89 -8.71
N ILE A 297 -16.94 1.96 -9.40
CA ILE A 297 -18.33 2.18 -9.87
C ILE A 297 -18.46 1.92 -11.36
N SER A 298 -17.59 2.52 -12.19
CA SER A 298 -17.63 2.32 -13.64
C SER A 298 -17.07 0.97 -14.05
N GLY A 299 -16.30 0.30 -13.18
CA GLY A 299 -15.56 -0.93 -13.50
C GLY A 299 -14.41 -0.71 -14.50
N LEU A 300 -14.21 0.54 -14.93
CA LEU A 300 -13.20 0.96 -15.89
C LEU A 300 -11.83 0.80 -15.25
N THR A 301 -10.88 0.26 -16.00
CA THR A 301 -9.47 0.20 -15.59
C THR A 301 -8.72 1.21 -16.41
N GLN A 302 -7.95 2.07 -15.75
CA GLN A 302 -7.00 2.95 -16.42
C GLN A 302 -5.59 2.58 -15.98
N THR A 303 -4.68 2.50 -16.95
CA THR A 303 -3.27 2.27 -16.68
C THR A 303 -2.47 3.43 -17.26
N VAL A 304 -1.56 3.99 -16.46
CA VAL A 304 -0.63 5.05 -16.88
C VAL A 304 0.81 4.59 -16.64
N PRO A 305 1.73 4.85 -17.59
CA PRO A 305 3.15 4.62 -17.37
C PRO A 305 3.70 5.65 -16.38
N VAL A 306 4.71 5.24 -15.62
CA VAL A 306 5.47 6.08 -14.69
C VAL A 306 6.95 5.75 -14.87
N ASP A 307 7.67 6.67 -15.50
CA ASP A 307 9.11 6.55 -15.68
C ASP A 307 9.82 7.00 -14.40
N ILE A 308 10.64 6.11 -13.83
CA ILE A 308 11.48 6.39 -12.67
C ILE A 308 12.92 6.33 -13.14
N VAL A 309 13.66 7.43 -12.97
CA VAL A 309 15.07 7.52 -13.31
C VAL A 309 15.87 7.64 -12.02
N ILE A 310 16.65 6.60 -11.69
CA ILE A 310 17.62 6.68 -10.61
C ILE A 310 18.95 7.03 -11.24
N ASP A 311 19.39 8.24 -10.99
CA ASP A 311 20.70 8.73 -11.38
C ASP A 311 21.48 8.99 -10.09
N LEU A 312 22.71 8.49 -10.03
CA LEU A 312 23.68 8.69 -8.94
C LEU A 312 25.00 9.26 -9.46
N THR A 313 25.14 9.45 -10.78
CA THR A 313 26.35 9.89 -11.45
C THR A 313 26.33 11.41 -11.56
N PRO A 314 27.30 12.13 -10.97
CA PRO A 314 27.37 13.56 -11.14
C PRO A 314 27.69 13.94 -12.60
N PRO A 315 27.14 15.06 -13.11
CA PRO A 315 27.48 15.56 -14.43
C PRO A 315 28.91 16.11 -14.47
N GLU A 316 29.45 16.37 -15.66
CA GLU A 316 30.79 16.93 -15.85
C GLU A 316 30.79 18.13 -16.81
N ILE A 317 31.58 19.17 -16.50
CA ILE A 317 31.91 20.23 -17.48
C ILE A 317 33.13 19.78 -18.30
N ILE A 318 32.89 19.41 -19.55
CA ILE A 318 33.90 18.98 -20.51
C ILE A 318 34.79 20.15 -20.94
N ALA A 319 34.22 21.34 -21.16
CA ALA A 319 34.96 22.52 -21.56
C ALA A 319 34.27 23.84 -21.18
N ILE A 320 35.07 24.87 -20.93
CA ILE A 320 34.60 26.27 -20.85
C ILE A 320 35.20 27.03 -22.03
N GLN A 321 34.35 27.68 -22.81
CA GLN A 321 34.75 28.48 -23.95
C GLN A 321 34.56 29.96 -23.63
N LEU A 322 35.67 30.69 -23.67
CA LEU A 322 35.75 32.14 -23.57
C LEU A 322 37.04 32.58 -24.27
N ALA A 323 37.06 33.78 -24.85
CA ALA A 323 38.29 34.32 -25.40
C ALA A 323 39.36 34.49 -24.31
N GLU A 324 40.59 34.04 -24.57
CA GLU A 324 41.73 34.18 -23.63
C GLU A 324 42.05 35.65 -23.34
N LYS A 325 41.69 36.54 -24.26
CA LYS A 325 41.84 37.99 -24.14
C LYS A 325 40.48 38.65 -24.36
N ILE A 326 40.07 39.51 -23.43
CA ILE A 326 38.77 40.17 -23.44
C ILE A 326 38.96 41.69 -23.58
N CYS A 327 38.21 42.31 -24.47
CA CYS A 327 38.28 43.75 -24.73
C CYS A 327 37.14 44.56 -24.06
N ASP A 328 36.04 43.90 -23.69
CA ASP A 328 34.93 44.50 -22.93
C ASP A 328 35.14 44.29 -21.42
N ARG A 329 35.19 45.39 -20.67
CA ARG A 329 35.44 45.37 -19.23
C ARG A 329 34.18 45.17 -18.39
N THR A 330 33.01 45.26 -19.03
CA THR A 330 31.71 45.34 -18.38
C THR A 330 30.88 44.08 -18.54
N GLN A 331 31.20 43.25 -19.52
CA GLN A 331 30.46 42.02 -19.80
C GLN A 331 31.34 40.97 -20.48
N ILE A 332 31.02 39.70 -20.25
CA ILE A 332 31.56 38.54 -20.97
C ILE A 332 30.45 37.55 -21.31
N HIS A 333 30.67 36.69 -22.30
CA HIS A 333 29.69 35.69 -22.73
C HIS A 333 30.35 34.30 -22.86
N PRO A 334 30.60 33.60 -21.75
CA PRO A 334 31.19 32.27 -21.79
C PRO A 334 30.16 31.20 -22.20
N THR A 335 30.64 30.13 -22.83
CA THR A 335 29.85 28.92 -23.11
C THR A 335 30.38 27.75 -22.28
N PHE A 336 29.51 27.10 -21.53
CA PHE A 336 29.79 25.91 -20.74
C PHE A 336 29.36 24.67 -21.53
N ILE A 337 30.30 23.79 -21.85
CA ILE A 337 30.03 22.50 -22.47
C ILE A 337 30.05 21.47 -21.37
N ALA A 338 28.92 20.82 -21.15
CA ALA A 338 28.74 19.87 -20.07
C ALA A 338 27.94 18.67 -20.53
N GLU A 339 28.25 17.51 -19.97
CA GLU A 339 27.61 16.23 -20.29
C GLU A 339 27.29 15.49 -18.99
N ASP A 340 26.21 14.70 -19.03
CA ASP A 340 25.97 13.67 -18.03
C ASP A 340 26.55 12.35 -18.58
N PRO A 341 27.59 11.76 -17.96
CA PRO A 341 28.28 10.59 -18.48
C PRO A 341 27.39 9.38 -18.79
N ASP A 342 26.31 9.19 -18.03
CA ASP A 342 25.38 8.07 -18.22
C ASP A 342 24.09 8.46 -18.97
N ASN A 343 23.91 9.77 -19.22
CA ASN A 343 22.76 10.35 -19.93
C ASN A 343 21.40 9.92 -19.33
N LEU A 344 21.38 9.72 -18.01
CA LEU A 344 20.18 9.41 -17.26
C LEU A 344 19.41 10.70 -16.93
N SER A 345 20.08 11.81 -16.62
CA SER A 345 19.44 13.07 -16.31
C SER A 345 19.93 14.26 -17.14
N ALA A 346 19.10 15.30 -17.19
CA ALA A 346 19.39 16.49 -17.98
C ALA A 346 20.08 17.54 -17.12
N ILE A 347 20.98 18.32 -17.70
CA ILE A 347 21.60 19.47 -17.02
C ILE A 347 20.58 20.61 -16.91
N VAL A 348 20.34 21.09 -15.69
CA VAL A 348 19.29 22.08 -15.39
C VAL A 348 19.83 23.43 -14.90
N LEU A 349 21.09 23.49 -14.45
CA LEU A 349 21.67 24.70 -13.87
C LEU A 349 23.19 24.74 -14.07
N TYR A 350 23.72 25.93 -14.32
CA TYR A 350 25.14 26.24 -14.31
C TYR A 350 25.41 27.27 -13.20
N GLU A 351 26.45 27.03 -12.42
CA GLU A 351 27.00 27.99 -11.47
C GLU A 351 28.37 28.43 -11.95
N TRP A 352 28.66 29.72 -11.84
CA TRP A 352 29.93 30.27 -12.28
C TRP A 352 30.48 31.30 -11.30
N GLN A 353 31.79 31.47 -11.32
CA GLN A 353 32.52 32.41 -10.48
C GLN A 353 33.68 33.02 -11.26
N ILE A 354 33.81 34.35 -11.24
CA ILE A 354 34.95 35.08 -11.77
C ILE A 354 35.76 35.62 -10.59
N THR A 355 37.05 35.33 -10.54
CA THR A 355 37.95 35.74 -9.46
C THR A 355 39.27 36.30 -9.96
N ASN A 356 39.80 37.27 -9.22
CA ASN A 356 41.18 37.76 -9.25
C ASN A 356 41.55 38.10 -7.78
N THR A 357 42.82 38.36 -7.48
CA THR A 357 43.35 38.77 -6.17
C THR A 357 42.47 39.73 -5.37
N ASN A 358 41.81 40.71 -6.02
CA ASN A 358 40.95 41.71 -5.36
C ASN A 358 39.51 41.77 -5.90
N TYR A 359 39.08 40.79 -6.69
CA TYR A 359 37.77 40.80 -7.35
C TYR A 359 37.13 39.42 -7.27
N SER A 360 35.86 39.35 -6.89
CA SER A 360 35.08 38.13 -6.96
C SER A 360 33.62 38.44 -7.25
N VAL A 361 33.08 37.79 -8.27
CA VAL A 361 31.65 37.81 -8.61
C VAL A 361 31.22 36.39 -8.95
N ASN A 362 30.00 36.03 -8.60
CA ASN A 362 29.41 34.74 -8.86
C ASN A 362 27.98 34.90 -9.38
N GLY A 363 27.49 33.86 -10.02
CA GLY A 363 26.12 33.83 -10.52
C GLY A 363 25.70 32.44 -10.94
N THR A 364 24.44 32.35 -11.35
CA THR A 364 23.85 31.12 -11.84
C THR A 364 23.08 31.37 -13.13
N SER A 365 22.94 30.34 -13.96
CA SER A 365 22.24 30.40 -15.23
C SER A 365 21.57 29.06 -15.53
N SER A 366 20.35 29.08 -16.08
CA SER A 366 19.74 27.88 -16.67
C SER A 366 20.19 27.63 -18.11
N GLN A 367 20.86 28.60 -18.73
CA GLN A 367 21.44 28.49 -20.07
C GLN A 367 22.93 28.19 -19.98
N ASN A 368 23.42 27.38 -20.92
CA ASN A 368 24.83 27.01 -21.00
C ASN A 368 25.72 28.17 -21.53
N SER A 369 25.13 29.19 -22.16
CA SER A 369 25.85 30.38 -22.63
C SER A 369 25.21 31.67 -22.09
N PRO A 370 25.43 32.03 -20.81
CA PRO A 370 24.86 33.26 -20.25
C PRO A 370 25.63 34.52 -20.67
N LEU A 371 24.92 35.64 -20.84
CA LEU A 371 25.55 36.97 -20.79
C LEU A 371 25.81 37.32 -19.32
N ILE A 372 27.08 37.53 -18.98
CA ILE A 372 27.49 38.00 -17.66
C ILE A 372 27.82 39.47 -17.80
N ASP A 373 26.96 40.34 -17.27
CA ASP A 373 27.09 41.79 -17.35
C ASP A 373 27.35 42.44 -15.99
N GLY A 374 27.51 43.76 -15.97
CA GLY A 374 27.77 44.54 -14.75
C GLY A 374 29.14 44.30 -14.12
N LEU A 375 30.10 43.80 -14.90
CA LEU A 375 31.46 43.51 -14.43
C LEU A 375 32.28 44.80 -14.27
N LEU A 376 33.21 44.77 -13.31
CA LEU A 376 34.16 45.87 -13.08
C LEU A 376 35.59 45.35 -13.23
N LEU A 377 35.92 44.91 -14.44
CA LEU A 377 37.23 44.32 -14.72
C LEU A 377 38.28 45.41 -14.98
N ASN A 378 39.50 45.20 -14.48
CA ASN A 378 40.64 46.08 -14.66
C ASN A 378 41.46 45.66 -15.89
N VAL A 379 42.02 46.65 -16.58
CA VAL A 379 42.87 46.43 -17.76
C VAL A 379 44.22 45.87 -17.31
N ASP A 380 44.78 44.99 -18.14
CA ASP A 380 46.05 44.28 -17.95
C ASP A 380 46.09 43.40 -16.69
N GLU A 381 44.91 42.98 -16.20
CA GLU A 381 44.75 42.00 -15.11
C GLU A 381 44.22 40.66 -15.63
N GLU A 382 44.66 39.57 -14.99
CA GLU A 382 44.23 38.21 -15.25
C GLU A 382 43.10 37.81 -14.29
N TYR A 383 42.07 37.17 -14.82
CA TYR A 383 40.92 36.66 -14.09
C TYR A 383 40.78 35.16 -14.33
N THR A 384 40.30 34.44 -13.32
CA THR A 384 39.91 33.03 -13.43
C THR A 384 38.39 32.94 -13.49
N LEU A 385 37.85 32.34 -14.54
CA LEU A 385 36.45 31.92 -14.63
C LEU A 385 36.36 30.44 -14.25
N LYS A 386 35.61 30.13 -13.19
CA LYS A 386 35.25 28.77 -12.81
C LYS A 386 33.78 28.52 -13.08
N ALA A 387 33.43 27.31 -13.48
CA ALA A 387 32.05 26.89 -13.62
C ALA A 387 31.85 25.44 -13.12
N ARG A 388 30.62 25.13 -12.71
CA ARG A 388 30.13 23.77 -12.48
C ARG A 388 28.66 23.69 -12.90
N CYS A 389 28.19 22.50 -13.23
CA CYS A 389 26.80 22.28 -13.61
C CYS A 389 26.07 21.40 -12.59
N LYS A 390 24.74 21.44 -12.63
CA LYS A 390 23.85 20.62 -11.83
C LYS A 390 22.84 19.93 -12.72
N ASP A 391 22.63 18.65 -12.48
CA ASP A 391 21.66 17.84 -13.19
C ASP A 391 20.25 17.90 -12.56
N ALA A 392 19.28 17.24 -13.20
CA ALA A 392 17.90 17.16 -12.74
C ALA A 392 17.74 16.25 -11.50
N ALA A 393 18.68 15.33 -11.28
CA ALA A 393 18.72 14.43 -10.13
C ALA A 393 19.21 15.13 -8.85
N GLY A 394 19.87 16.28 -8.98
CA GLY A 394 20.35 17.09 -7.88
C GLY A 394 21.87 17.13 -7.71
N HIS A 395 22.64 16.37 -8.50
CA HIS A 395 24.10 16.30 -8.35
C HIS A 395 24.79 17.49 -9.00
N TYR A 396 25.92 17.88 -8.43
CA TYR A 396 26.79 18.93 -8.96
C TYR A 396 28.05 18.31 -9.53
N SER A 397 28.50 18.84 -10.66
CA SER A 397 29.83 18.56 -11.18
C SER A 397 30.91 19.17 -10.28
N ASP A 398 32.13 18.66 -10.45
CA ASP A 398 33.32 19.36 -10.00
C ASP A 398 33.48 20.72 -10.72
N TRP A 399 34.26 21.61 -10.12
CA TRP A 399 34.57 22.91 -10.72
C TRP A 399 35.60 22.76 -11.83
N SER A 400 35.24 23.18 -13.04
CA SER A 400 36.17 23.42 -14.15
C SER A 400 36.56 24.90 -14.18
N SER A 401 37.74 25.23 -14.70
CA SER A 401 38.23 26.61 -14.72
C SER A 401 39.13 26.94 -15.90
N ILE A 402 39.03 28.18 -16.38
CA ILE A 402 39.93 28.79 -17.36
C ILE A 402 40.39 30.17 -16.87
N THR A 403 41.46 30.70 -17.46
CA THR A 403 41.92 32.07 -17.21
C THR A 403 41.76 32.94 -18.44
N PHE A 404 41.54 34.23 -18.24
CA PHE A 404 41.47 35.23 -19.30
C PHE A 404 42.08 36.55 -18.82
N THR A 405 42.62 37.34 -19.75
CA THR A 405 43.21 38.66 -19.47
C THR A 405 42.39 39.75 -20.11
N VAL A 406 42.21 40.88 -19.42
CA VAL A 406 41.46 42.02 -19.96
C VAL A 406 42.41 43.02 -20.61
N LEU A 407 42.22 43.31 -21.88
CA LEU A 407 43.07 44.21 -22.65
C LEU A 407 42.56 45.65 -22.63
N ASN A 408 43.46 46.57 -22.99
CA ASN A 408 43.08 47.94 -23.27
C ASN A 408 42.26 48.00 -24.58
N SER A 409 41.11 48.66 -24.56
CA SER A 409 40.26 48.92 -25.75
C SER A 409 40.99 49.50 -26.98
N THR A 410 42.19 50.06 -26.80
CA THR A 410 43.02 50.60 -27.89
C THR A 410 44.04 49.62 -28.47
N ALA A 411 44.17 48.41 -27.89
CA ALA A 411 45.05 47.35 -28.38
C ALA A 411 44.69 46.95 -29.82
N PRO A 412 45.66 46.59 -30.67
CA PRO A 412 45.41 46.12 -32.03
C PRO A 412 44.41 44.96 -32.11
N GLU A 413 44.46 44.05 -31.14
CA GLU A 413 43.56 42.90 -30.98
C GLU A 413 42.11 43.35 -30.67
N CYS A 414 41.94 44.46 -29.96
CA CYS A 414 40.64 45.07 -29.67
C CYS A 414 40.10 45.99 -30.78
N LYS A 415 40.77 46.01 -31.94
CA LYS A 415 40.44 46.82 -33.12
C LYS A 415 40.19 45.95 -34.34
N GLU A 416 39.83 44.69 -34.12
CA GLU A 416 39.54 43.73 -35.17
C GLU A 416 38.47 44.28 -36.13
N ARG A 417 38.65 44.00 -37.43
CA ARG A 417 37.74 44.42 -38.51
C ARG A 417 37.08 43.23 -39.23
N GLY A 418 37.31 42.02 -38.71
CA GLY A 418 36.79 40.76 -39.25
C GLY A 418 35.46 40.40 -38.60
N PRO A 419 34.56 39.69 -39.31
CA PRO A 419 33.38 39.11 -38.68
C PRO A 419 33.73 37.83 -37.91
N PRO A 420 32.91 37.44 -36.92
CA PRO A 420 33.19 36.27 -36.09
C PRO A 420 33.19 34.97 -36.90
N ASN A 421 33.99 34.00 -36.47
CA ASN A 421 34.06 32.67 -37.09
C ASN A 421 32.98 31.74 -36.52
N ILE A 422 32.21 31.09 -37.39
CA ILE A 422 31.15 30.15 -37.00
C ILE A 422 31.54 28.72 -37.34
N THR A 423 31.57 27.88 -36.31
CA THR A 423 31.71 26.43 -36.43
C THR A 423 30.40 25.77 -36.02
N ILE A 424 29.93 24.81 -36.83
CA ILE A 424 28.73 24.04 -36.52
C ILE A 424 29.16 22.63 -36.11
N ILE A 425 28.90 22.29 -34.85
CA ILE A 425 29.16 20.98 -34.26
C ILE A 425 27.89 20.15 -34.40
N GLU A 426 28.03 18.90 -34.84
CA GLU A 426 26.93 17.95 -35.02
C GLU A 426 27.21 16.69 -34.20
N THR A 427 26.34 16.39 -33.25
CA THR A 427 26.42 15.18 -32.40
C THR A 427 25.25 14.28 -32.74
N SER A 428 25.53 13.08 -33.26
CA SER A 428 24.50 12.09 -33.57
C SER A 428 23.92 11.49 -32.29
N VAL A 429 22.59 11.38 -32.21
CA VAL A 429 21.85 10.71 -31.13
C VAL A 429 20.86 9.71 -31.75
N PRO A 430 20.39 8.68 -31.01
CA PRO A 430 19.54 7.63 -31.58
C PRO A 430 18.29 8.13 -32.33
N SER A 431 17.73 9.28 -31.92
CA SER A 431 16.51 9.87 -32.48
C SER A 431 16.74 11.03 -33.46
N GLY A 432 18.01 11.38 -33.77
CA GLY A 432 18.31 12.53 -34.63
C GLY A 432 19.73 13.08 -34.48
N LYS A 433 19.88 14.40 -34.60
CA LYS A 433 21.16 15.09 -34.35
C LYS A 433 20.97 16.29 -33.44
N ASN A 434 21.85 16.40 -32.45
CA ASN A 434 22.08 17.64 -31.71
C ASN A 434 23.05 18.51 -32.50
N VAL A 435 22.74 19.79 -32.64
CA VAL A 435 23.54 20.75 -33.41
C VAL A 435 23.85 21.95 -32.54
N GLU A 436 25.13 22.32 -32.50
CA GLU A 436 25.62 23.45 -31.73
C GLU A 436 26.30 24.47 -32.65
N ILE A 437 26.05 25.74 -32.39
CA ILE A 437 26.62 26.87 -33.13
C ILE A 437 27.70 27.49 -32.26
N LEU A 438 28.95 27.19 -32.58
CA LEU A 438 30.10 27.77 -31.93
C LEU A 438 30.50 29.04 -32.65
N CYS A 439 30.56 30.14 -31.92
CA CYS A 439 31.05 31.42 -32.40
C CYS A 439 32.38 31.74 -31.72
N GLN A 440 33.41 31.99 -32.54
CA GLN A 440 34.75 32.31 -32.08
C GLN A 440 35.18 33.63 -32.70
N ASP A 441 35.57 34.57 -31.84
CA ASP A 441 36.00 35.90 -32.23
C ASP A 441 36.96 36.45 -31.18
N GLU A 442 37.94 37.26 -31.58
CA GLU A 442 38.92 37.82 -30.63
C GLU A 442 38.26 38.86 -29.71
N ASN A 443 37.13 39.45 -30.11
CA ASN A 443 36.36 40.44 -29.36
C ASN A 443 35.04 39.91 -28.78
N GLY A 444 34.80 38.61 -28.92
CA GLY A 444 33.60 37.95 -28.43
C GLY A 444 32.40 38.11 -29.35
N CYS A 445 31.50 37.13 -29.27
CA CYS A 445 30.31 37.06 -30.10
C CYS A 445 29.09 37.67 -29.42
N ASN A 446 28.30 38.41 -30.20
CA ASN A 446 27.04 39.02 -29.80
C ASN A 446 25.92 38.62 -30.77
N GLY A 447 24.71 38.38 -30.26
CA GLY A 447 23.51 38.21 -31.08
C GLY A 447 23.60 37.07 -32.09
N ILE A 448 23.74 35.83 -31.61
CA ILE A 448 23.64 34.64 -32.46
C ILE A 448 22.15 34.33 -32.70
N TYR A 449 21.75 34.27 -33.97
CA TYR A 449 20.43 33.86 -34.41
C TYR A 449 20.53 32.69 -35.38
N TYR A 450 19.49 31.87 -35.42
CA TYR A 450 19.37 30.74 -36.30
C TYR A 450 17.96 30.60 -36.87
N GLY A 451 17.84 29.77 -37.91
CA GLY A 451 16.58 29.39 -38.52
C GLY A 451 16.70 28.00 -39.14
N LEU A 452 15.57 27.33 -39.28
CA LEU A 452 15.49 26.00 -39.86
C LEU A 452 14.57 26.02 -41.07
N SER A 453 14.98 25.36 -42.15
CA SER A 453 14.18 25.24 -43.37
C SER A 453 14.51 23.97 -44.13
N LYS A 454 13.61 23.51 -45.01
CA LYS A 454 13.89 22.37 -45.92
C LYS A 454 14.80 22.76 -47.09
N THR A 455 14.89 24.06 -47.39
CA THR A 455 15.66 24.62 -48.50
C THR A 455 16.47 25.82 -48.05
N THR A 456 17.61 26.07 -48.70
CA THR A 456 18.45 27.24 -48.44
C THR A 456 17.76 28.56 -48.81
N GLN A 457 16.82 28.55 -49.74
CA GLN A 457 16.18 29.75 -50.29
C GLN A 457 15.17 30.41 -49.33
N ASN A 458 14.64 29.66 -48.36
CA ASN A 458 13.63 30.14 -47.40
C ASN A 458 14.13 30.07 -45.94
N CYS A 459 15.45 29.99 -45.73
CA CYS A 459 16.01 29.91 -44.39
C CYS A 459 16.42 31.32 -43.91
N THR A 460 15.73 31.84 -42.91
CA THR A 460 16.03 33.13 -42.28
C THR A 460 16.38 32.97 -40.80
N PRO A 461 17.52 33.50 -40.32
CA PRO A 461 17.92 33.37 -38.92
C PRO A 461 17.20 34.37 -38.03
N THR A 462 15.98 34.04 -37.60
CA THR A 462 15.13 34.91 -36.76
C THR A 462 15.04 34.48 -35.31
N LEU A 463 15.44 33.24 -34.99
CA LEU A 463 15.37 32.68 -33.64
C LEU A 463 16.69 32.95 -32.92
N GLN A 464 16.64 33.51 -31.71
CA GLN A 464 17.86 33.69 -30.92
C GLN A 464 18.41 32.33 -30.48
N TYR A 465 19.71 32.11 -30.68
CA TYR A 465 20.39 30.89 -30.28
C TYR A 465 20.58 30.86 -28.76
N ALA A 466 20.18 29.77 -28.12
CA ALA A 466 20.18 29.62 -26.66
C ALA A 466 20.83 28.30 -26.19
N GLY A 467 21.64 27.67 -27.06
CA GLY A 467 22.26 26.35 -26.82
C GLY A 467 21.89 25.32 -27.87
N THR A 468 21.95 24.04 -27.53
CA THR A 468 21.81 22.91 -28.47
C THR A 468 20.48 22.92 -29.25
N ILE A 469 20.55 22.70 -30.57
CA ILE A 469 19.39 22.57 -31.48
C ILE A 469 19.22 21.10 -31.85
N PHE A 470 18.09 20.50 -31.49
CA PHE A 470 17.78 19.12 -31.89
C PHE A 470 17.07 19.08 -33.26
N LEU A 471 17.52 18.19 -34.14
CA LEU A 471 16.95 17.92 -35.47
C LEU A 471 16.58 16.44 -35.59
N SER A 472 15.29 16.16 -35.78
CA SER A 472 14.77 14.80 -36.08
C SER A 472 14.70 14.49 -37.58
N GLU A 473 14.78 15.50 -38.45
CA GLU A 473 14.80 15.33 -39.90
C GLU A 473 15.90 16.19 -40.55
N THR A 474 16.38 15.74 -41.71
CA THR A 474 17.39 16.47 -42.49
C THR A 474 16.90 17.89 -42.80
N SER A 475 17.62 18.88 -42.30
CA SER A 475 17.22 20.30 -42.33
C SER A 475 18.38 21.21 -42.74
N VAL A 476 18.06 22.35 -43.34
CA VAL A 476 19.02 23.45 -43.54
C VAL A 476 18.97 24.35 -42.32
N LEU A 477 20.09 24.45 -41.62
CA LEU A 477 20.33 25.41 -40.55
C LEU A 477 20.94 26.67 -41.16
N CYS A 478 20.26 27.81 -41.07
CA CYS A 478 20.83 29.12 -41.33
C CYS A 478 21.16 29.81 -40.02
N TYR A 479 22.22 30.60 -40.01
CA TYR A 479 22.69 31.32 -38.84
C TYR A 479 23.17 32.72 -39.19
N SER A 480 23.11 33.60 -38.20
CA SER A 480 23.76 34.92 -38.22
C SER A 480 24.35 35.19 -36.85
N ALA A 481 25.54 35.77 -36.79
CA ALA A 481 26.13 36.26 -35.56
C ALA A 481 26.81 37.61 -35.81
N SER A 482 26.94 38.40 -34.76
CA SER A 482 27.77 39.60 -34.75
C SER A 482 28.91 39.46 -33.74
N ASP A 483 29.96 40.26 -33.87
CA ASP A 483 30.89 40.50 -32.77
C ASP A 483 30.40 41.67 -31.90
N THR A 484 31.13 41.99 -30.84
CA THR A 484 30.83 43.14 -29.95
C THR A 484 31.09 44.51 -30.61
N VAL A 485 31.78 44.54 -31.75
CA VAL A 485 32.16 45.75 -32.51
C VAL A 485 31.17 46.03 -33.67
N GLY A 486 30.26 45.09 -33.97
CA GLY A 486 29.20 45.19 -34.97
C GLY A 486 29.51 44.53 -36.33
N ASN A 487 30.61 43.79 -36.48
CA ASN A 487 30.86 42.97 -37.67
C ASN A 487 29.90 41.78 -37.67
N GLN A 488 29.38 41.39 -38.83
CA GLN A 488 28.36 40.34 -38.95
C GLN A 488 28.83 39.20 -39.87
N VAL A 489 28.48 37.98 -39.48
CA VAL A 489 28.61 36.77 -40.30
C VAL A 489 27.24 36.14 -40.49
N ASN A 490 26.93 35.74 -41.71
CA ASN A 490 25.71 34.99 -42.04
C ASN A 490 26.11 33.74 -42.83
N GLY A 491 25.44 32.62 -42.58
CA GLY A 491 25.73 31.37 -43.27
C GLY A 491 24.60 30.37 -43.21
N SER A 492 24.77 29.25 -43.92
CA SER A 492 23.85 28.12 -43.83
C SER A 492 24.59 26.80 -44.01
N LYS A 493 24.19 25.78 -43.28
CA LYS A 493 24.69 24.40 -43.38
C LYS A 493 23.52 23.44 -43.50
N ARG A 494 23.58 22.50 -44.45
CA ARG A 494 22.62 21.40 -44.54
C ARG A 494 23.07 20.33 -43.55
N ILE A 495 22.24 20.07 -42.54
CA ILE A 495 22.47 19.03 -41.54
C ILE A 495 21.76 17.78 -42.03
N ILE A 496 22.54 16.76 -42.37
CA ILE A 496 22.01 15.45 -42.79
C ILE A 496 21.74 14.67 -41.52
N VAL A 497 20.46 14.45 -41.22
CA VAL A 497 20.04 13.49 -40.20
C VAL A 497 19.88 12.17 -40.93
N GLU A 498 20.88 11.30 -40.76
CA GLU A 498 20.74 9.88 -41.05
C GLU A 498 19.81 9.35 -39.97
N VAL A 499 18.49 9.41 -40.22
CA VAL A 499 17.55 8.59 -39.48
C VAL A 499 17.99 7.17 -39.82
N ILE A 500 18.65 6.50 -38.88
CA ILE A 500 18.74 5.05 -38.94
C ILE A 500 17.29 4.62 -38.82
N THR A 501 16.63 4.39 -39.95
CA THR A 501 15.46 3.53 -39.98
C THR A 501 16.00 2.18 -39.59
N ILE A 502 16.06 1.94 -38.29
CA ILE A 502 16.12 0.59 -37.75
C ILE A 502 14.90 -0.10 -38.34
N GLN A 503 15.15 -0.98 -39.30
CA GLN A 503 14.12 -1.87 -39.81
C GLN A 503 13.77 -2.75 -38.60
N ASP A 504 12.52 -2.66 -38.19
CA ASP A 504 11.93 -3.36 -37.04
C ASP A 504 10.61 -3.87 -37.60
N SER A 505 10.64 -5.11 -38.06
CA SER A 505 9.63 -5.71 -38.95
C SER A 505 8.39 -6.14 -38.18
N ASP A 506 8.51 -6.46 -36.90
CA ASP A 506 7.40 -6.80 -36.00
C ASP A 506 7.05 -5.69 -34.98
N LEU A 507 7.81 -4.59 -34.97
CA LEU A 507 7.58 -3.38 -34.17
C LEU A 507 7.66 -3.64 -32.67
N ASP A 508 8.51 -4.58 -32.26
CA ASP A 508 8.72 -4.94 -30.86
C ASP A 508 9.73 -4.02 -30.15
N GLY A 509 10.39 -3.13 -30.90
CA GLY A 509 11.39 -2.19 -30.41
C GLY A 509 12.84 -2.71 -30.48
N ILE A 510 13.06 -3.90 -31.03
CA ILE A 510 14.37 -4.48 -31.34
C ILE A 510 14.57 -4.40 -32.87
N PRO A 511 15.66 -3.79 -33.36
CA PRO A 511 15.94 -3.77 -34.79
C PRO A 511 16.16 -5.18 -35.36
N ASP A 512 15.67 -5.46 -36.58
CA ASP A 512 15.81 -6.73 -37.32
C ASP A 512 17.25 -7.30 -37.32
N ALA A 513 18.26 -6.44 -37.24
CA ALA A 513 19.67 -6.83 -37.24
C ALA A 513 20.15 -7.40 -35.89
N GLU A 514 19.47 -7.02 -34.80
CA GLU A 514 19.75 -7.50 -33.44
C GLU A 514 18.73 -8.55 -33.00
N ASP A 515 17.55 -8.57 -33.63
CA ASP A 515 16.46 -9.49 -33.36
C ASP A 515 16.73 -10.93 -33.86
N LYS A 516 16.52 -11.92 -32.98
CA LYS A 516 16.60 -13.35 -33.31
C LYS A 516 15.37 -13.86 -34.03
N CYS A 517 14.21 -13.23 -33.83
CA CYS A 517 12.95 -13.51 -34.49
C CYS A 517 12.33 -12.23 -35.09
N PRO A 518 12.90 -11.67 -36.19
CA PRO A 518 12.48 -10.38 -36.77
C PRO A 518 11.05 -10.29 -37.33
N ASN A 519 10.22 -11.32 -37.17
CA ASN A 519 8.87 -11.35 -37.72
C ASN A 519 7.89 -11.98 -36.72
N THR A 520 8.14 -11.78 -35.43
CA THR A 520 7.26 -12.25 -34.36
C THR A 520 5.85 -11.68 -34.61
N PRO A 521 4.80 -12.51 -34.67
CA PRO A 521 3.44 -12.00 -34.86
C PRO A 521 3.08 -11.00 -33.75
N SER A 522 2.53 -9.84 -34.11
CA SER A 522 2.28 -8.74 -33.14
C SER A 522 1.34 -9.11 -31.97
N ASP A 523 0.60 -10.22 -32.07
CA ASP A 523 -0.24 -10.80 -31.01
C ASP A 523 0.53 -11.70 -30.02
N LYS A 524 1.79 -12.02 -30.31
CA LYS A 524 2.70 -12.86 -29.53
C LYS A 524 3.77 -12.09 -28.75
N VAL A 525 3.90 -10.79 -28.99
CA VAL A 525 4.87 -9.87 -28.36
C VAL A 525 4.49 -9.55 -26.90
N THR A 526 4.29 -10.58 -26.06
CA THR A 526 3.89 -10.41 -24.67
C THR A 526 5.08 -10.26 -23.73
N GLU A 527 6.25 -10.82 -24.08
CA GLU A 527 7.44 -10.89 -23.24
C GLU A 527 8.72 -10.97 -24.11
N VAL A 528 9.16 -9.86 -24.70
CA VAL A 528 10.42 -9.82 -25.43
C VAL A 528 11.57 -9.91 -24.41
N GLU A 529 12.41 -10.95 -24.51
CA GLU A 529 13.61 -11.03 -23.68
C GLU A 529 14.59 -9.92 -24.10
N THR A 530 14.93 -9.01 -23.18
CA THR A 530 15.72 -7.79 -23.47
C THR A 530 17.22 -7.96 -23.28
N ASN A 531 17.68 -9.16 -22.91
CA ASN A 531 19.10 -9.47 -22.78
C ASN A 531 19.71 -9.73 -24.16
N LYS A 532 20.48 -8.78 -24.69
CA LYS A 532 21.18 -8.89 -25.99
C LYS A 532 22.09 -10.12 -26.15
N SER A 533 22.46 -10.77 -25.04
CA SER A 533 23.28 -11.99 -25.04
C SER A 533 22.45 -13.28 -25.03
N SER A 534 21.12 -13.18 -24.87
CA SER A 534 20.21 -14.32 -24.88
C SER A 534 20.04 -14.86 -26.30
N PRO A 535 20.04 -16.19 -26.51
CA PRO A 535 19.63 -16.77 -27.78
C PRO A 535 18.14 -16.51 -28.12
N TYR A 536 17.34 -16.07 -27.13
CA TYR A 536 15.90 -15.74 -27.27
C TYR A 536 15.65 -14.22 -27.42
N TYR A 537 16.68 -13.40 -27.64
CA TYR A 537 16.55 -11.93 -27.75
C TYR A 537 15.71 -11.53 -28.98
N GLY A 538 14.50 -11.02 -28.75
CA GLY A 538 13.55 -10.65 -29.83
C GLY A 538 12.57 -11.75 -30.26
N CYS A 539 12.56 -12.90 -29.58
CA CYS A 539 11.60 -13.98 -29.86
C CYS A 539 10.48 -14.04 -28.84
N ALA A 540 9.29 -14.50 -29.26
CA ALA A 540 8.25 -14.89 -28.32
C ALA A 540 8.64 -16.20 -27.59
N PRO A 541 8.17 -16.42 -26.34
CA PRO A 541 8.53 -17.61 -25.55
C PRO A 541 8.17 -18.96 -26.19
N ASP A 542 7.27 -18.97 -27.17
CA ASP A 542 6.79 -20.16 -27.88
C ASP A 542 7.37 -20.32 -29.30
N GLU A 543 8.33 -19.49 -29.70
CA GLU A 543 8.90 -19.52 -31.06
C GLU A 543 10.21 -20.29 -31.20
N ILE A 544 10.97 -20.43 -30.11
CA ILE A 544 12.21 -21.23 -30.12
C ILE A 544 11.93 -22.60 -29.52
N ASP A 545 12.18 -23.62 -30.34
CA ASP A 545 12.16 -25.04 -30.04
C ASP A 545 13.44 -25.61 -30.68
N SER A 546 14.48 -25.72 -29.87
CA SER A 546 15.88 -25.93 -30.27
C SER A 546 16.13 -27.37 -30.74
N ASP A 547 15.37 -28.33 -30.26
CA ASP A 547 15.46 -29.74 -30.67
C ASP A 547 14.29 -30.24 -31.53
N ALA A 548 13.30 -29.36 -31.77
CA ALA A 548 12.16 -29.54 -32.65
C ALA A 548 11.22 -30.68 -32.22
N ASP A 549 11.04 -30.87 -30.91
CA ASP A 549 10.17 -31.90 -30.35
C ASP A 549 8.70 -31.46 -30.17
N GLY A 550 8.42 -30.18 -30.44
CA GLY A 550 7.10 -29.57 -30.34
C GLY A 550 6.84 -28.87 -29.00
N ILE A 551 7.81 -28.86 -28.08
CA ILE A 551 7.81 -28.11 -26.83
C ILE A 551 8.80 -26.95 -26.97
N PRO A 552 8.41 -25.70 -26.68
CA PRO A 552 9.34 -24.58 -26.72
C PRO A 552 10.36 -24.61 -25.58
N ASP A 553 11.60 -24.20 -25.87
CA ASP A 553 12.74 -24.16 -24.93
C ASP A 553 12.39 -23.51 -23.59
N TYR A 554 11.62 -22.42 -23.64
CA TYR A 554 11.23 -21.70 -22.44
C TYR A 554 10.37 -22.55 -21.50
N TRP A 555 9.46 -23.34 -22.07
CA TRP A 555 8.61 -24.24 -21.30
C TRP A 555 9.44 -25.39 -20.72
N GLU A 556 10.36 -25.94 -21.50
CA GLU A 556 11.28 -26.98 -21.06
C GLU A 556 12.16 -26.52 -19.89
N LEU A 557 12.80 -25.35 -20.01
CA LEU A 557 13.60 -24.74 -18.96
C LEU A 557 12.80 -24.48 -17.68
N LYS A 558 11.53 -24.07 -17.82
CA LYS A 558 10.63 -23.82 -16.69
C LYS A 558 10.35 -25.09 -15.89
N TYR A 559 10.25 -26.24 -16.56
CA TYR A 559 9.95 -27.53 -15.95
C TYR A 559 11.16 -28.45 -15.83
N ASN A 560 12.37 -27.89 -15.95
CA ASN A 560 13.62 -28.60 -15.79
C ASN A 560 13.83 -29.76 -16.80
N LEU A 561 13.22 -29.64 -17.98
CA LEU A 561 13.51 -30.45 -19.17
C LEU A 561 14.77 -29.92 -19.89
N ASP A 562 15.27 -30.63 -20.89
CA ASP A 562 16.47 -30.28 -21.65
C ASP A 562 16.11 -29.83 -23.06
N PRO A 563 16.19 -28.52 -23.38
CA PRO A 563 15.87 -27.97 -24.71
C PRO A 563 16.70 -28.47 -25.89
N ASN A 564 17.59 -29.43 -25.65
CA ASN A 564 18.45 -30.02 -26.65
C ASN A 564 18.27 -31.56 -26.72
N ASP A 565 17.32 -32.13 -25.99
CA ASP A 565 16.99 -33.56 -25.97
C ASP A 565 15.52 -33.82 -26.36
N PRO A 566 15.25 -34.08 -27.66
CA PRO A 566 13.88 -34.21 -28.16
C PRO A 566 13.19 -35.50 -27.70
N SER A 567 13.91 -36.35 -26.95
CA SER A 567 13.35 -37.56 -26.38
C SER A 567 12.59 -37.31 -25.08
N ASP A 568 12.79 -36.16 -24.45
CA ASP A 568 12.16 -35.83 -23.19
C ASP A 568 10.67 -35.43 -23.34
N ALA A 569 10.25 -34.91 -24.51
CA ALA A 569 8.82 -34.72 -24.84
C ALA A 569 7.96 -35.97 -24.64
N ALA A 570 8.55 -37.16 -24.80
CA ALA A 570 7.88 -38.44 -24.66
C ALA A 570 7.94 -39.04 -23.24
N LEU A 571 8.65 -38.39 -22.31
CA LEU A 571 8.73 -38.82 -20.91
C LEU A 571 7.49 -38.39 -20.12
N ASP A 572 7.27 -39.10 -19.02
CA ASP A 572 6.19 -38.90 -18.06
C ASP A 572 6.83 -38.86 -16.65
N PRO A 573 7.41 -37.71 -16.25
CA PRO A 573 8.24 -37.61 -15.05
C PRO A 573 7.46 -37.85 -13.76
N ASP A 574 6.20 -37.46 -13.73
CA ASP A 574 5.32 -37.58 -12.57
C ASP A 574 4.52 -38.90 -12.55
N ASN A 575 4.50 -39.65 -13.66
CA ASN A 575 3.80 -40.92 -13.86
C ASN A 575 2.27 -40.80 -13.76
N ASP A 576 1.73 -39.66 -14.17
CA ASP A 576 0.29 -39.42 -14.24
C ASP A 576 -0.33 -39.99 -15.53
N GLY A 577 0.53 -40.41 -16.45
CA GLY A 577 0.23 -41.04 -17.71
C GLY A 577 0.27 -40.10 -18.91
N TYR A 578 0.34 -38.78 -18.74
CA TYR A 578 0.58 -37.82 -19.81
C TYR A 578 2.07 -37.65 -20.07
N THR A 579 2.45 -37.47 -21.35
CA THR A 579 3.83 -37.11 -21.66
C THR A 579 4.03 -35.61 -21.51
N ASN A 580 5.27 -35.16 -21.33
CA ASN A 580 5.63 -33.73 -21.27
C ASN A 580 4.97 -32.93 -22.41
N LEU A 581 4.99 -33.45 -23.64
CA LEU A 581 4.31 -32.83 -24.79
C LEU A 581 2.78 -32.76 -24.62
N GLU A 582 2.13 -33.83 -24.18
CA GLU A 582 0.68 -33.83 -23.93
C GLU A 582 0.30 -32.84 -22.83
N GLU A 583 1.18 -32.60 -21.88
CA GLU A 583 0.98 -31.63 -20.79
C GLU A 583 1.23 -30.19 -21.22
N TYR A 584 2.24 -29.95 -22.06
CA TYR A 584 2.44 -28.68 -22.73
C TYR A 584 1.17 -28.27 -23.51
N GLU A 585 0.62 -29.18 -24.32
CA GLU A 585 -0.61 -28.95 -25.09
C GLU A 585 -1.83 -28.66 -24.21
N LYS A 586 -1.83 -29.14 -22.95
CA LYS A 586 -2.93 -28.96 -21.98
C LYS A 586 -2.72 -27.81 -21.01
N GLY A 587 -1.52 -27.25 -20.95
CA GLY A 587 -1.13 -26.26 -19.95
C GLY A 587 -1.10 -26.81 -18.52
N THR A 588 -0.80 -28.10 -18.35
CA THR A 588 -0.58 -28.75 -17.04
C THR A 588 0.91 -28.74 -16.67
N ASP A 589 1.22 -29.13 -15.43
CA ASP A 589 2.59 -29.11 -14.90
C ASP A 589 3.18 -30.53 -14.95
N PRO A 590 4.22 -30.79 -15.78
CA PRO A 590 4.77 -32.14 -15.96
C PRO A 590 5.51 -32.73 -14.78
N THR A 591 5.60 -31.97 -13.69
CA THR A 591 6.20 -32.40 -12.44
C THR A 591 5.15 -32.73 -11.36
N VAL A 592 3.86 -32.56 -11.67
CA VAL A 592 2.76 -32.68 -10.70
C VAL A 592 1.60 -33.49 -11.26
N LEU A 593 1.34 -34.63 -10.62
CA LEU A 593 0.22 -35.52 -10.93
C LEU A 593 -1.08 -34.75 -11.17
N ASN A 594 -1.68 -34.87 -12.36
CA ASN A 594 -3.01 -34.35 -12.61
C ASN A 594 -4.05 -35.23 -11.89
N ASP A 595 -4.44 -34.81 -10.68
CA ASP A 595 -5.40 -35.48 -9.79
C ASP A 595 -6.40 -34.43 -9.26
N ALA A 596 -7.51 -34.26 -9.98
CA ALA A 596 -8.44 -33.15 -9.76
C ALA A 596 -9.28 -33.27 -8.48
N ASP A 597 -9.50 -34.48 -7.96
CA ASP A 597 -10.18 -34.71 -6.68
C ASP A 597 -9.27 -35.17 -5.53
N LEU A 598 -7.96 -35.23 -5.78
CA LEU A 598 -6.89 -35.52 -4.82
C LEU A 598 -7.04 -36.89 -4.15
N ASP A 599 -7.54 -37.87 -4.90
CA ASP A 599 -7.83 -39.21 -4.41
C ASP A 599 -6.66 -40.20 -4.55
N THR A 600 -5.52 -39.73 -5.07
CA THR A 600 -4.26 -40.43 -5.39
C THR A 600 -4.31 -41.29 -6.66
N ILE A 601 -5.32 -41.12 -7.51
CA ILE A 601 -5.43 -41.74 -8.84
C ILE A 601 -5.41 -40.62 -9.87
N PRO A 602 -4.42 -40.58 -10.77
CA PRO A 602 -4.38 -39.55 -11.81
C PRO A 602 -5.64 -39.56 -12.69
N ASP A 603 -6.07 -38.37 -13.11
CA ASP A 603 -7.28 -38.12 -13.92
C ASP A 603 -7.32 -38.99 -15.18
N LYS A 604 -6.17 -39.27 -15.79
CA LYS A 604 -6.06 -40.14 -16.98
C LYS A 604 -6.53 -41.57 -16.69
N PHE A 605 -6.31 -42.05 -15.47
CA PHE A 605 -6.68 -43.39 -15.04
C PHE A 605 -8.01 -43.42 -14.25
N ASP A 606 -8.41 -42.31 -13.66
CA ASP A 606 -9.64 -42.20 -12.88
C ASP A 606 -10.91 -42.22 -13.76
N LYS A 607 -11.92 -42.99 -13.34
CA LYS A 607 -13.25 -43.01 -13.95
C LYS A 607 -14.19 -41.94 -13.38
N CYS A 608 -13.84 -41.34 -12.25
CA CYS A 608 -14.58 -40.31 -11.54
C CYS A 608 -13.69 -39.13 -11.07
N PRO A 609 -12.95 -38.45 -11.98
CA PRO A 609 -11.90 -37.46 -11.66
C PRO A 609 -12.37 -36.15 -11.00
N ASN A 610 -13.61 -36.05 -10.52
CA ASN A 610 -14.16 -34.81 -9.96
C ASN A 610 -15.03 -35.09 -8.73
N THR A 611 -14.74 -36.17 -8.00
CA THR A 611 -15.50 -36.55 -6.82
C THR A 611 -15.29 -35.50 -5.73
N GLN A 612 -16.36 -35.04 -5.05
CA GLN A 612 -16.16 -34.01 -4.02
C GLN A 612 -15.35 -34.57 -2.82
N PRO A 613 -14.30 -33.88 -2.34
CA PRO A 613 -13.43 -34.35 -1.24
C PRO A 613 -14.16 -34.69 0.07
N ASN A 614 -15.40 -34.20 0.20
CA ASN A 614 -16.18 -34.23 1.43
C ASN A 614 -16.95 -35.56 1.63
N GLU A 615 -16.91 -36.49 0.66
CA GLU A 615 -17.73 -37.72 0.69
C GLU A 615 -16.95 -39.05 0.85
N VAL A 616 -15.62 -39.06 0.93
CA VAL A 616 -14.83 -40.31 0.80
C VAL A 616 -14.06 -40.74 2.04
N PRO A 617 -14.44 -41.87 2.68
CA PRO A 617 -13.52 -42.70 3.46
C PRO A 617 -13.01 -43.91 2.66
N TYR A 618 -13.48 -44.16 1.42
CA TYR A 618 -13.08 -45.33 0.63
C TYR A 618 -13.29 -45.15 -0.88
N VAL A 619 -12.18 -45.15 -1.62
CA VAL A 619 -12.07 -45.11 -3.09
C VAL A 619 -11.79 -46.51 -3.63
N ILE A 620 -12.35 -46.87 -4.78
CA ILE A 620 -12.08 -48.18 -5.41
C ILE A 620 -10.71 -48.16 -6.11
N LYS A 621 -9.71 -48.80 -5.51
CA LYS A 621 -8.33 -48.89 -6.04
C LYS A 621 -8.03 -50.10 -6.93
N ASN A 622 -9.05 -50.77 -7.48
CA ASN A 622 -8.84 -51.89 -8.41
C ASN A 622 -8.84 -51.38 -9.86
N PRO A 623 -7.70 -51.40 -10.59
CA PRO A 623 -7.61 -50.88 -11.96
C PRO A 623 -8.52 -51.62 -12.96
N ALA A 624 -8.89 -52.87 -12.66
CA ALA A 624 -9.80 -53.66 -13.50
C ALA A 624 -11.30 -53.33 -13.26
N SER A 625 -11.61 -52.45 -12.31
CA SER A 625 -12.98 -52.03 -12.03
C SER A 625 -13.44 -50.95 -13.02
N PRO A 626 -14.67 -51.02 -13.56
CA PRO A 626 -15.24 -49.91 -14.34
C PRO A 626 -15.55 -48.68 -13.47
N TYR A 627 -15.32 -48.78 -12.16
CA TYR A 627 -15.50 -47.71 -11.16
C TYR A 627 -14.18 -47.41 -10.43
N TYR A 628 -13.02 -47.64 -11.08
CA TYR A 628 -11.72 -47.28 -10.51
C TYR A 628 -11.67 -45.77 -10.27
N GLY A 629 -11.28 -45.35 -9.06
CA GLY A 629 -11.32 -43.95 -8.57
C GLY A 629 -12.70 -43.40 -8.18
N CYS A 630 -13.79 -44.12 -8.45
CA CYS A 630 -15.11 -43.71 -7.99
C CYS A 630 -15.38 -43.99 -6.50
N SER A 631 -16.17 -43.13 -5.87
CA SER A 631 -16.72 -43.39 -4.55
C SER A 631 -17.81 -44.46 -4.61
N LYS A 632 -17.99 -45.20 -3.51
CA LYS A 632 -19.04 -46.23 -3.41
C LYS A 632 -20.47 -45.65 -3.50
N ALA A 633 -20.63 -44.33 -3.33
CA ALA A 633 -21.91 -43.64 -3.39
C ALA A 633 -22.40 -43.42 -4.84
N GLU A 634 -21.47 -43.31 -5.80
CA GLU A 634 -21.76 -43.00 -7.21
C GLU A 634 -22.06 -44.23 -8.06
N ILE A 635 -21.79 -45.43 -7.55
CA ILE A 635 -22.12 -46.67 -8.24
C ILE A 635 -23.66 -46.76 -8.38
N PRO A 636 -24.22 -46.74 -9.60
CA PRO A 636 -25.65 -46.85 -9.79
C PRO A 636 -26.15 -48.18 -9.21
N LYS A 637 -27.00 -48.09 -8.18
CA LYS A 637 -27.67 -49.28 -7.62
C LYS A 637 -28.49 -49.90 -8.75
N LYS A 638 -28.08 -51.10 -9.22
CA LYS A 638 -28.79 -51.85 -10.27
C LYS A 638 -30.32 -51.81 -10.01
N PRO A 639 -31.15 -51.44 -11.00
CA PRO A 639 -32.59 -51.35 -10.81
C PRO A 639 -33.15 -52.72 -10.43
N ILE A 640 -34.00 -52.74 -9.40
CA ILE A 640 -34.63 -53.93 -8.79
C ILE A 640 -35.67 -54.58 -9.75
N PHE A 641 -35.79 -54.10 -10.99
CA PHE A 641 -36.77 -54.57 -11.98
C PHE A 641 -36.69 -56.09 -12.25
N GLY A 642 -35.48 -56.68 -12.26
CA GLY A 642 -35.33 -58.13 -12.40
C GLY A 642 -35.91 -58.93 -11.22
N LYS A 643 -35.88 -58.38 -10.00
CA LYS A 643 -36.47 -59.03 -8.82
C LYS A 643 -37.99 -58.86 -8.76
N ILE A 644 -38.53 -57.74 -9.27
CA ILE A 644 -39.98 -57.52 -9.31
C ILE A 644 -40.64 -58.46 -10.33
N ILE A 645 -40.05 -58.65 -11.52
CA ILE A 645 -40.56 -59.60 -12.52
C ILE A 645 -40.51 -61.03 -11.98
N LEU A 646 -39.43 -61.41 -11.29
CA LEU A 646 -39.32 -62.73 -10.66
C LEU A 646 -40.36 -62.94 -9.56
N ILE A 647 -40.64 -61.92 -8.73
CA ILE A 647 -41.67 -61.98 -7.70
C ILE A 647 -43.07 -62.08 -8.32
N VAL A 648 -43.36 -61.34 -9.40
CA VAL A 648 -44.64 -61.43 -10.11
C VAL A 648 -44.81 -62.81 -10.77
N LEU A 649 -43.76 -63.39 -11.34
CA LEU A 649 -43.80 -64.74 -11.91
C LEU A 649 -43.96 -65.82 -10.82
N ILE A 650 -43.31 -65.65 -9.66
CA ILE A 650 -43.49 -66.55 -8.51
C ILE A 650 -44.91 -66.43 -7.94
N ILE A 651 -45.48 -65.22 -7.84
CA ILE A 651 -46.86 -65.01 -7.40
C ILE A 651 -47.86 -65.60 -8.40
N ALA A 652 -47.61 -65.45 -9.71
CA ALA A 652 -48.43 -66.06 -10.75
C ALA A 652 -48.35 -67.61 -10.70
N ALA A 653 -47.15 -68.17 -10.52
CA ALA A 653 -46.97 -69.61 -10.36
C ALA A 653 -47.61 -70.15 -9.07
N ILE A 654 -47.55 -69.39 -7.98
CA ILE A 654 -48.24 -69.70 -6.71
C ILE A 654 -49.76 -69.60 -6.90
N ALA A 655 -50.27 -68.61 -7.64
CA ALA A 655 -51.70 -68.50 -7.93
C ALA A 655 -52.22 -69.65 -8.80
N VAL A 656 -51.44 -70.06 -9.82
CA VAL A 656 -51.77 -71.23 -10.66
C VAL A 656 -51.70 -72.52 -9.85
N THR A 657 -50.69 -72.70 -9.00
CA THR A 657 -50.60 -73.89 -8.12
C THR A 657 -51.69 -73.89 -7.05
N ILE A 658 -52.07 -72.75 -6.46
CA ILE A 658 -53.21 -72.66 -5.54
C ILE A 658 -54.53 -72.95 -6.26
N LEU A 659 -54.72 -72.48 -7.50
CA LEU A 659 -55.89 -72.83 -8.31
C LEU A 659 -55.92 -74.33 -8.65
N LEU A 660 -54.77 -74.95 -8.92
CA LEU A 660 -54.65 -76.40 -9.14
C LEU A 660 -54.90 -77.19 -7.85
N ILE A 661 -54.42 -76.72 -6.69
CA ILE A 661 -54.64 -77.32 -5.36
C ILE A 661 -56.11 -77.16 -4.92
N LEU A 662 -56.76 -76.04 -5.24
CA LEU A 662 -58.20 -75.84 -5.00
C LEU A 662 -59.06 -76.69 -5.94
N LYS A 663 -58.61 -76.97 -7.16
CA LYS A 663 -59.24 -77.92 -8.10
C LYS A 663 -59.05 -79.38 -7.68
N TYR A 664 -58.04 -79.68 -6.86
CA TYR A 664 -57.75 -81.02 -6.33
C TYR A 664 -58.21 -81.25 -4.87
N LYS A 665 -58.92 -80.29 -4.27
CA LYS A 665 -59.41 -80.38 -2.88
C LYS A 665 -60.76 -81.09 -2.75
N THR A 666 -61.03 -82.05 -3.63
CA THR A 666 -62.02 -83.12 -3.42
C THR A 666 -61.25 -84.41 -3.19
N GLN A 667 -61.09 -84.76 -1.91
CA GLN A 667 -60.46 -85.97 -1.32
C GLN A 667 -59.28 -85.62 -0.41
N ILE A 668 -59.18 -86.38 0.69
CA ILE A 668 -58.17 -86.29 1.75
C ILE A 668 -58.52 -85.27 2.84
N SER A 669 -59.68 -85.52 3.45
CA SER A 669 -59.81 -85.47 4.92
C SER A 669 -58.98 -86.60 5.55
N ALA A 670 -58.40 -86.31 6.72
CA ALA A 670 -57.75 -87.23 7.66
C ALA A 670 -56.29 -87.63 7.37
N PHE A 671 -55.33 -86.83 7.86
CA PHE A 671 -54.11 -87.36 8.48
C PHE A 671 -53.36 -86.25 9.24
N PHE A 672 -53.20 -86.47 10.55
CA PHE A 672 -52.26 -85.84 11.49
C PHE A 672 -52.55 -84.47 12.11
N ALA A 673 -53.25 -84.63 13.24
CA ALA A 673 -53.11 -83.89 14.47
C ALA A 673 -51.66 -83.79 15.02
N ARG A 674 -51.47 -82.69 15.76
CA ARG A 674 -50.48 -82.40 16.83
C ARG A 674 -49.00 -82.36 16.42
N PHE A 675 -48.37 -81.17 16.55
CA PHE A 675 -47.66 -80.76 17.76
C PHE A 675 -47.42 -79.23 17.85
N LYS A 676 -47.88 -78.68 18.99
CA LYS A 676 -47.50 -77.48 19.78
C LYS A 676 -47.04 -76.17 19.09
N LYS A 677 -47.83 -75.10 19.33
CA LYS A 677 -47.45 -73.67 19.26
C LYS A 677 -47.37 -73.08 20.68
N PRO A 678 -46.41 -72.18 20.96
CA PRO A 678 -46.60 -71.06 21.88
C PRO A 678 -47.14 -69.82 21.15
N ARG A 679 -47.94 -69.01 21.87
CA ARG A 679 -48.59 -67.77 21.43
C ARG A 679 -47.62 -66.58 21.53
N ILE A 680 -47.63 -65.69 20.54
CA ILE A 680 -47.14 -64.30 20.63
C ILE A 680 -48.31 -63.37 20.21
N PRO A 681 -48.66 -62.33 21.00
CA PRO A 681 -49.83 -61.46 20.79
C PRO A 681 -49.64 -60.39 19.69
N PRO A 682 -50.73 -59.80 19.17
CA PRO A 682 -50.71 -58.91 18.00
C PRO A 682 -50.23 -57.48 18.29
N PRO A 683 -49.65 -56.77 17.30
CA PRO A 683 -49.28 -55.37 17.44
C PRO A 683 -50.49 -54.43 17.41
N VAL A 684 -50.48 -53.50 18.36
CA VAL A 684 -51.44 -52.39 18.52
C VAL A 684 -51.20 -51.33 17.45
N TYR A 685 -52.21 -51.02 16.64
CA TYR A 685 -52.26 -49.82 15.80
C TYR A 685 -52.71 -48.62 16.63
N ARG A 686 -51.97 -47.50 16.56
CA ARG A 686 -52.46 -46.18 17.02
C ARG A 686 -52.28 -45.14 15.92
N ARG A 687 -53.40 -44.55 15.51
CA ARG A 687 -53.51 -43.45 14.53
C ARG A 687 -52.70 -42.23 14.97
N MET A 688 -51.90 -41.67 14.07
CA MET A 688 -51.35 -40.33 14.22
C MET A 688 -52.45 -39.28 13.97
N ALA A 689 -52.55 -38.32 14.89
CA ALA A 689 -53.43 -37.17 14.82
C ALA A 689 -52.75 -36.02 14.05
N ILE A 690 -53.54 -35.31 13.24
CA ILE A 690 -53.16 -34.09 12.51
C ILE A 690 -52.93 -32.95 13.53
N PRO A 691 -51.80 -32.22 13.50
CA PRO A 691 -51.60 -31.04 14.34
C PRO A 691 -52.33 -29.81 13.79
N LYS A 692 -53.01 -29.07 14.68
CA LYS A 692 -53.64 -27.76 14.45
C LYS A 692 -52.60 -26.65 14.19
N PRO A 693 -52.97 -25.54 13.50
CA PRO A 693 -52.05 -24.43 13.21
C PRO A 693 -51.63 -23.67 14.48
N ARG A 694 -50.35 -23.31 14.59
CA ARG A 694 -49.79 -22.51 15.70
C ARG A 694 -50.04 -21.01 15.47
N VAL A 695 -50.54 -20.35 16.51
CA VAL A 695 -50.74 -18.90 16.61
C VAL A 695 -49.39 -18.17 16.60
N ALA A 696 -49.27 -17.09 15.82
CA ALA A 696 -48.08 -16.25 15.77
C ALA A 696 -47.88 -15.46 17.08
N PRO A 697 -46.63 -15.26 17.56
CA PRO A 697 -46.36 -14.48 18.77
C PRO A 697 -46.53 -12.97 18.53
N SER A 698 -46.90 -12.22 19.58
CA SER A 698 -47.11 -10.77 19.51
C SER A 698 -45.82 -10.00 19.19
N LEU A 699 -45.96 -8.90 18.44
CA LEU A 699 -44.89 -8.02 17.93
C LEU A 699 -43.92 -7.54 19.03
N GLU A 700 -44.41 -7.43 20.26
CA GLU A 700 -43.63 -6.96 21.41
C GLU A 700 -42.63 -8.01 21.93
N LYS A 701 -42.98 -9.30 21.83
CA LYS A 701 -42.08 -10.41 22.16
C LYS A 701 -40.94 -10.51 21.15
N LEU A 702 -41.24 -10.31 19.86
CA LEU A 702 -40.24 -10.33 18.79
C LEU A 702 -39.25 -9.15 18.91
N ARG A 703 -39.72 -7.96 19.32
CA ARG A 703 -38.85 -6.79 19.57
C ARG A 703 -37.87 -7.00 20.74
N ARG A 704 -38.31 -7.64 21.83
CA ARG A 704 -37.42 -7.98 22.96
C ARG A 704 -36.38 -9.03 22.57
N GLU A 705 -36.76 -10.05 21.82
CA GLU A 705 -35.82 -11.08 21.33
C GLU A 705 -34.76 -10.51 20.36
N LEU A 706 -35.14 -9.57 19.49
CA LEU A 706 -34.19 -8.89 18.60
C LEU A 706 -33.24 -7.95 19.35
N ALA A 707 -33.71 -7.23 20.38
CA ALA A 707 -32.87 -6.36 21.20
C ALA A 707 -31.83 -7.15 22.01
N GLU A 708 -32.19 -8.32 22.54
CA GLU A 708 -31.24 -9.21 23.22
C GLU A 708 -30.22 -9.82 22.27
N ARG A 709 -30.62 -10.20 21.04
CA ARG A 709 -29.67 -10.66 20.01
C ARG A 709 -28.66 -9.58 19.66
N ARG A 710 -29.09 -8.33 19.47
CA ARG A 710 -28.20 -7.18 19.22
C ARG A 710 -27.22 -6.93 20.36
N LYS A 711 -27.64 -7.00 21.63
CA LYS A 711 -26.73 -6.88 22.78
C LYS A 711 -25.64 -7.96 22.76
N ARG A 712 -26.00 -9.22 22.46
CA ARG A 712 -25.04 -10.33 22.39
C ARG A 712 -24.06 -10.20 21.24
N GLU A 713 -24.47 -9.64 20.10
CA GLU A 713 -23.56 -9.35 18.98
C GLU A 713 -22.60 -8.20 19.30
N ILE A 714 -23.09 -7.11 19.90
CA ILE A 714 -22.27 -5.98 20.34
C ILE A 714 -21.20 -6.43 21.35
N GLU A 715 -21.54 -7.36 22.25
CA GLU A 715 -20.60 -7.87 23.25
C GLU A 715 -19.58 -8.86 22.65
N LYS A 716 -19.96 -9.62 21.61
CA LYS A 716 -19.04 -10.41 20.79
C LYS A 716 -18.09 -9.53 19.97
N GLU A 717 -18.57 -8.44 19.38
CA GLU A 717 -17.73 -7.50 18.64
C GLU A 717 -16.78 -6.73 19.56
N LYS A 718 -17.23 -6.30 20.75
CA LYS A 718 -16.35 -5.70 21.76
C LYS A 718 -15.23 -6.64 22.17
N ARG A 719 -15.50 -7.94 22.31
CA ARG A 719 -14.47 -8.97 22.55
C ARG A 719 -13.49 -9.10 21.38
N ARG A 720 -13.99 -9.21 20.14
CA ARG A 720 -13.14 -9.30 18.94
C ARG A 720 -12.28 -8.06 18.72
N PHE A 721 -12.81 -6.88 19.03
CA PHE A 721 -12.09 -5.62 19.00
C PHE A 721 -10.96 -5.62 20.03
N PHE A 722 -11.24 -5.98 21.29
CA PHE A 722 -10.22 -6.07 22.34
C PHE A 722 -9.13 -7.11 22.05
N GLU A 723 -9.48 -8.24 21.42
CA GLU A 723 -8.51 -9.26 20.99
C GLU A 723 -7.58 -8.79 19.85
N ARG A 724 -7.96 -7.74 19.10
CA ARG A 724 -7.16 -7.18 18.01
C ARG A 724 -6.08 -6.20 18.47
N PHE A 725 -6.21 -5.66 19.69
CA PHE A 725 -5.28 -4.67 20.28
C PHE A 725 -4.33 -5.26 21.34
N LEU A 726 -4.38 -6.56 21.60
CA LEU A 726 -3.35 -7.25 22.37
C LEU A 726 -2.26 -7.74 21.40
N PRO A 727 -0.97 -7.58 21.73
CA PRO A 727 0.10 -8.15 20.91
C PRO A 727 -0.14 -9.66 20.76
N LYS A 728 -0.08 -10.15 19.52
CA LYS A 728 -0.26 -11.58 19.21
C LYS A 728 0.73 -12.39 20.03
N LYS A 729 0.26 -13.14 21.03
CA LYS A 729 1.11 -14.10 21.74
C LYS A 729 1.67 -15.10 20.72
N PRO A 730 2.97 -15.40 20.73
CA PRO A 730 3.55 -16.39 19.83
C PRO A 730 2.86 -17.75 20.04
N LYS A 731 2.60 -18.47 18.94
CA LYS A 731 1.91 -19.78 18.97
C LYS A 731 2.74 -20.77 19.79
N LYS A 732 2.30 -21.07 21.01
CA LYS A 732 2.95 -22.00 21.96
C LYS A 732 3.30 -23.36 21.35
N GLU A 733 2.48 -23.87 20.43
CA GLU A 733 2.72 -25.13 19.70
C GLU A 733 4.00 -25.12 18.86
N LYS A 734 4.30 -23.99 18.18
CA LYS A 734 5.48 -23.86 17.34
C LYS A 734 6.76 -23.98 18.17
N PHE A 735 6.81 -23.29 19.31
CA PHE A 735 7.96 -23.30 20.21
C PHE A 735 8.12 -24.62 20.96
N GLU A 736 7.03 -25.35 21.22
CA GLU A 736 7.11 -26.70 21.78
C GLU A 736 7.71 -27.71 20.79
N GLN A 737 7.40 -27.60 19.50
CA GLN A 737 8.02 -28.42 18.44
C GLN A 737 9.50 -28.08 18.26
N LEU A 738 9.83 -26.78 18.21
CA LEU A 738 11.21 -26.31 18.11
C LEU A 738 12.07 -26.76 19.30
N THR A 739 11.54 -26.72 20.53
CA THR A 739 12.22 -27.23 21.73
C THR A 739 12.57 -28.72 21.59
N GLY A 740 11.70 -29.51 20.96
CA GLY A 740 11.97 -30.94 20.69
C GLY A 740 13.06 -31.16 19.64
N LEU A 741 13.09 -30.33 18.59
CA LEU A 741 14.14 -30.37 17.57
C LEU A 741 15.50 -29.98 18.15
N ILE A 742 15.55 -28.98 19.04
CA ILE A 742 16.76 -28.59 19.75
C ILE A 742 17.24 -29.72 20.65
N GLU A 743 16.34 -30.41 21.37
CA GLU A 743 16.74 -31.54 22.21
C GLU A 743 17.37 -32.68 21.37
N LYS A 744 16.79 -32.96 20.20
CA LYS A 744 17.32 -33.96 19.27
C LYS A 744 18.67 -33.52 18.68
N GLY A 745 18.78 -32.28 18.21
CA GLY A 745 20.00 -31.73 17.62
C GLY A 745 21.17 -31.71 18.60
N VAL A 746 20.94 -31.26 19.84
CA VAL A 746 21.97 -31.21 20.89
C VAL A 746 22.41 -32.62 21.31
N LYS A 747 21.52 -33.61 21.32
CA LYS A 747 21.86 -35.04 21.53
C LYS A 747 22.76 -35.59 20.42
N GLU A 748 22.55 -35.13 19.19
CA GLU A 748 23.33 -35.50 18.00
C GLU A 748 24.61 -34.65 17.84
N GLY A 749 24.92 -33.78 18.81
CA GLY A 749 26.13 -32.95 18.81
C GLY A 749 26.04 -31.65 17.99
N ARG A 750 24.88 -31.34 17.39
CA ARG A 750 24.66 -30.12 16.61
C ARG A 750 24.41 -28.92 17.52
N PRO A 751 25.07 -27.76 17.28
CA PRO A 751 24.86 -26.57 18.08
C PRO A 751 23.47 -25.97 17.81
N VAL A 752 22.89 -25.31 18.82
CA VAL A 752 21.50 -24.78 18.74
C VAL A 752 21.32 -23.83 17.55
N LYS A 753 22.36 -23.07 17.17
CA LYS A 753 22.36 -22.17 16.00
C LYS A 753 22.10 -22.85 14.68
N GLU A 754 22.52 -24.09 14.50
CA GLU A 754 22.26 -24.85 13.27
C GLU A 754 20.83 -25.35 13.19
N VAL A 755 20.20 -25.60 14.34
CA VAL A 755 18.80 -26.03 14.42
C VAL A 755 17.84 -24.85 14.20
N ILE A 756 18.23 -23.63 14.63
CA ILE A 756 17.40 -22.41 14.55
C ILE A 756 17.59 -21.63 13.24
N LYS A 757 18.64 -21.91 12.44
CA LYS A 757 19.18 -21.11 11.31
C LYS A 757 18.20 -20.59 10.23
N LYS A 758 16.91 -20.94 10.26
CA LYS A 758 15.85 -20.43 9.38
C LYS A 758 14.81 -19.53 10.08
N GLU A 759 14.90 -19.26 11.38
CA GLU A 759 13.93 -18.44 12.11
C GLU A 759 14.54 -17.15 12.67
N LYS A 760 14.04 -15.98 12.23
CA LYS A 760 14.27 -14.70 12.92
C LYS A 760 13.40 -14.67 14.18
N LEU A 761 14.02 -14.86 15.35
CA LEU A 761 13.34 -14.84 16.65
C LEU A 761 13.45 -13.47 17.31
N THR A 762 12.37 -13.01 17.92
CA THR A 762 12.35 -11.79 18.75
C THR A 762 12.87 -12.05 20.16
N GLU A 763 13.24 -11.00 20.91
CA GLU A 763 13.78 -11.12 22.27
C GLU A 763 12.82 -11.83 23.25
N ASP A 764 11.50 -11.57 23.12
CA ASP A 764 10.45 -12.26 23.89
C ASP A 764 10.34 -13.75 23.55
N GLU A 765 10.59 -14.13 22.29
CA GLU A 765 10.57 -15.52 21.82
C GLU A 765 11.80 -16.30 22.29
N PHE A 766 12.97 -15.66 22.36
CA PHE A 766 14.17 -16.23 22.99
C PHE A 766 13.94 -16.55 24.46
N LYS A 767 13.29 -15.64 25.20
CA LYS A 767 12.94 -15.84 26.61
C LYS A 767 12.00 -17.03 26.80
N LEU A 768 10.97 -17.12 25.96
CA LEU A 768 10.04 -18.25 25.96
C LEU A 768 10.73 -19.59 25.66
N LEU A 769 11.63 -19.62 24.68
CA LEU A 769 12.37 -20.82 24.29
C LEU A 769 13.34 -21.27 25.40
N SER A 770 14.04 -20.34 26.04
CA SER A 770 14.87 -20.61 27.23
C SER A 770 14.07 -21.25 28.36
N ASP A 771 12.86 -20.74 28.64
CA ASP A 771 12.01 -21.27 29.70
C ASP A 771 11.47 -22.67 29.37
N LEU A 772 11.16 -22.94 28.10
CA LEU A 772 10.75 -24.26 27.63
C LEU A 772 11.90 -25.27 27.69
N ILE A 773 13.12 -24.91 27.31
CA ILE A 773 14.33 -25.76 27.47
C ILE A 773 14.56 -26.07 28.95
N LYS A 774 14.46 -25.05 29.83
CA LYS A 774 14.59 -25.24 31.27
C LYS A 774 13.56 -26.21 31.84
N LYS A 775 12.35 -26.23 31.28
CA LYS A 775 11.25 -27.06 31.75
C LYS A 775 11.25 -28.47 31.16
N LYS A 776 11.59 -28.65 29.89
CA LYS A 776 11.47 -29.94 29.17
C LYS A 776 12.75 -30.79 29.16
N PHE A 777 13.94 -30.19 29.16
CA PHE A 777 15.18 -30.97 29.12
C PHE A 777 15.44 -31.61 30.48
N LYS A 778 15.31 -32.94 30.55
CA LYS A 778 15.51 -33.71 31.79
C LYS A 778 16.98 -33.94 32.11
N GLU A 779 17.83 -34.02 31.10
CA GLU A 779 19.26 -34.28 31.27
C GLU A 779 20.03 -32.97 31.53
N LYS A 780 20.69 -32.88 32.70
CA LYS A 780 21.34 -31.63 33.15
C LYS A 780 22.46 -31.16 32.23
N THR A 781 23.23 -32.08 31.66
CA THR A 781 24.34 -31.82 30.73
C THR A 781 23.85 -31.22 29.42
N LEU A 782 22.84 -31.83 28.78
CA LEU A 782 22.23 -31.32 27.54
C LEU A 782 21.52 -29.99 27.76
N LYS A 783 20.80 -29.84 28.88
CA LYS A 783 20.12 -28.59 29.25
C LYS A 783 21.10 -27.43 29.41
N LYS A 784 22.26 -27.68 30.04
CA LYS A 784 23.30 -26.66 30.22
C LYS A 784 23.89 -26.24 28.87
N LYS A 785 24.28 -27.22 28.04
CA LYS A 785 24.82 -26.97 26.69
C LYS A 785 23.84 -26.20 25.81
N ALA A 786 22.56 -26.59 25.79
CA ALA A 786 21.54 -25.90 25.00
C ALA A 786 21.27 -24.45 25.45
N LEU A 787 21.39 -24.15 26.75
CA LEU A 787 21.23 -22.79 27.27
C LEU A 787 22.46 -21.91 27.03
N GLU A 788 23.67 -22.49 27.02
CA GLU A 788 24.91 -21.78 26.67
C GLU A 788 24.91 -21.42 25.17
N ASP A 789 24.63 -22.39 24.28
CA ASP A 789 24.50 -22.14 22.84
C ASP A 789 23.40 -21.12 22.51
N LEU A 790 22.28 -21.13 23.26
CA LEU A 790 21.20 -20.15 23.07
C LEU A 790 21.60 -18.76 23.55
N LYS A 791 22.47 -18.64 24.56
CA LYS A 791 22.99 -17.35 25.03
C LYS A 791 23.98 -16.76 24.04
N GLU A 792 24.83 -17.58 23.42
CA GLU A 792 25.75 -17.19 22.33
C GLU A 792 25.00 -16.72 21.06
N LEU A 793 23.73 -17.11 20.89
CA LEU A 793 22.86 -16.62 19.81
C LEU A 793 22.20 -15.27 20.10
N VAL A 794 22.11 -14.88 21.38
CA VAL A 794 21.47 -13.64 21.83
C VAL A 794 22.50 -12.52 21.96
N GLU A 795 23.72 -12.85 22.40
CA GLU A 795 24.90 -11.98 22.31
C GLU A 795 25.36 -11.82 20.86
#